data_AF-A0A5J4ULT1-F1
#
_entry.id   AF-A0A5J4ULT1-F1
#
_cell.length_a   1.000
_cell.length_b   1.000
_cell.length_c   1.000
_cell.angle_alpha   90.00
_cell.angle_beta   90.00
_cell.angle_gamma   90.00
#
_symmetry.space_group_name_H-M   'P 1'
#
loop_
_entity.id
_entity.type
_entity.pdbx_description
1 polymer ?
#
loop_
_entity_poly.entity_id
_entity_poly.type
_entity_poly.pdbx_seq_one_letter_code
_entity_poly.pdbx_strand_id
1 'polypeptide(L)'
;MENQIYDGISNRQINVLYPTEIYIINNCTFSNCFATGNGGALNIKVSNGASINIIDCTFTNCTSEANGGAILLYISAGSISTFEGFIKFKNCTGNVGGASQIIISGINSKLIINQIQFEDCYSSSIGGGLYLLSNLQSHVYIEQLSFSNCSSLSSGGGTHIISESKGFIQINQMTVEDCQCIKGNGGGIYVSIDFSTSSEFKMINISLFRCRAQTDTSSTSHTGYGGGIFLTGNGDYDSLSKMLDFSKMKISGNIANNYGQSLYVAMTKVKEWCKAGTAGEYVKGNYSDGISNQNELQGIPVDSATFNSLSSSQINQQQKYLIDYWNVIKIEYFAKSTGNDAQQCTSLNPCKTLDASVIISNINNINAYFVYIYDSTSITNTAVISQAVMPRTFRNYPLDNTQLSSILIRSTGRFNITGKVRFQLINFIMESTELQKKLPGIYGLSQLAEIDIEDCQFHMQDNESQIGKCFIYLEKGGNHAISYLIAKDISSEENSIKIDFSQSGSIRIADSQFENITKIGNKIDGGALSAILESSNILNIKDCKFATCKAQDTFGGAIYAQISNSNAQITLTRTQFLQCYAQSGGGLSVISDEGGSFIIENSCIFKECNANAGNGGGIYINLEYGLNDQTSFVIRDALIQDCQAVISTSNLKSTGFGGGIFIGVNGTRGPPSMLLDLKGMKIYNNSATQGGQSLYAVMNKLKDWCEYGLLGEYVKGNYSDTDSNENDLQGYPNLLIIFKALTQQHILSNQVTLEDYWRVPTPSYSIWHIYQRFGQQNGTDALNCGETITPCKTFEYAIQQISLNKGGQQTVFIEEKNIGISQYGYDLTSPIKLGKSFSYTNIIKIMKQ
;
A
#
# COMPACT_ATOMS: atom_id res chain seq x y z
N MET A 1 22.69 18.90 -12.56
CA MET A 1 22.55 19.74 -13.78
C MET A 1 21.64 20.88 -13.41
N GLU A 2 22.00 22.12 -13.69
CA GLU A 2 21.22 23.26 -13.19
C GLU A 2 21.32 24.48 -14.11
N ASN A 3 20.18 25.15 -14.37
CA ASN A 3 20.08 26.43 -15.10
C ASN A 3 20.76 26.41 -16.49
N GLN A 4 20.63 25.32 -17.25
CA GLN A 4 21.30 25.14 -18.53
C GLN A 4 20.33 24.81 -19.69
N ILE A 5 20.73 25.24 -20.89
CA ILE A 5 20.08 24.87 -22.15
C ILE A 5 20.96 23.85 -22.87
N TYR A 6 20.39 22.71 -23.20
CA TYR A 6 21.02 21.63 -23.96
C TYR A 6 20.34 21.52 -25.31
N ASP A 7 20.98 22.05 -26.36
CA ASP A 7 20.44 22.03 -27.72
C ASP A 7 21.22 21.05 -28.60
N GLY A 8 20.53 20.11 -29.26
CA GLY A 8 21.15 19.09 -30.12
C GLY A 8 21.98 18.03 -29.38
N ILE A 9 21.95 18.00 -28.04
CA ILE A 9 22.73 17.07 -27.23
C ILE A 9 21.96 15.76 -27.04
N SER A 10 22.51 14.67 -27.56
CA SER A 10 21.88 13.36 -27.61
C SER A 10 22.14 12.49 -26.36
N ASN A 11 21.10 11.82 -25.86
CA ASN A 11 21.17 10.61 -25.01
C ASN A 11 22.18 10.68 -23.84
N ARG A 12 21.99 11.65 -22.94
CA ARG A 12 22.80 11.72 -21.73
C ARG A 12 22.39 10.59 -20.79
N GLN A 13 23.27 9.60 -20.64
CA GLN A 13 23.08 8.49 -19.71
C GLN A 13 23.36 8.92 -18.28
N ILE A 14 22.39 8.70 -17.39
CA ILE A 14 22.49 9.01 -15.96
C ILE A 14 22.17 7.72 -15.19
N ASN A 15 23.17 7.18 -14.49
CA ASN A 15 23.01 6.03 -13.61
C ASN A 15 23.24 6.49 -12.17
N VAL A 16 22.19 6.42 -11.35
CA VAL A 16 22.24 6.71 -9.90
C VAL A 16 21.98 5.40 -9.18
N LEU A 17 22.98 4.85 -8.50
CA LEU A 17 22.99 3.43 -8.14
C LEU A 17 23.23 3.15 -6.65
N TYR A 18 23.41 4.19 -5.84
CA TYR A 18 23.69 4.03 -4.42
C TYR A 18 22.76 4.91 -3.55
N PRO A 19 22.36 4.46 -2.34
CA PRO A 19 21.42 5.18 -1.48
C PRO A 19 21.85 6.61 -1.10
N THR A 20 23.16 6.86 -1.03
CA THR A 20 23.72 8.18 -0.70
C THR A 20 23.82 9.10 -1.90
N GLU A 21 23.57 8.62 -3.11
CA GLU A 21 23.59 9.42 -4.32
C GLU A 21 22.24 10.12 -4.51
N ILE A 22 22.30 11.45 -4.55
CA ILE A 22 21.19 12.30 -4.94
C ILE A 22 21.64 13.06 -6.19
N TYR A 23 20.91 12.86 -7.30
CA TYR A 23 21.15 13.61 -8.53
C TYR A 23 20.01 14.62 -8.74
N ILE A 24 20.36 15.87 -9.07
CA ILE A 24 19.37 16.94 -9.27
C ILE A 24 19.51 17.50 -10.69
N ILE A 25 18.40 17.58 -11.42
CA ILE A 25 18.27 18.28 -12.70
C ILE A 25 17.28 19.42 -12.47
N ASN A 26 17.80 20.64 -12.32
CA ASN A 26 17.00 21.79 -11.92
C ASN A 26 16.96 22.86 -13.03
N ASN A 27 15.78 23.32 -13.39
CA ASN A 27 15.56 24.44 -14.31
C ASN A 27 16.37 24.34 -15.61
N CYS A 28 16.32 23.16 -16.25
CA CYS A 28 17.05 22.88 -17.48
C CYS A 28 16.10 22.82 -18.68
N THR A 29 16.56 23.28 -19.84
CA THR A 29 15.85 23.14 -21.11
C THR A 29 16.62 22.21 -22.04
N PHE A 30 15.95 21.20 -22.58
CA PHE A 30 16.49 20.30 -23.59
C PHE A 30 15.76 20.56 -24.90
N SER A 31 16.49 20.81 -25.98
CA SER A 31 15.93 21.19 -27.27
C SER A 31 16.60 20.42 -28.41
N ASN A 32 15.80 20.00 -29.39
CA ASN A 32 16.28 19.33 -30.62
C ASN A 32 17.19 18.12 -30.34
N CYS A 33 17.02 17.46 -29.20
CA CYS A 33 17.84 16.31 -28.80
C CYS A 33 17.41 15.08 -29.62
N PHE A 34 18.37 14.33 -30.16
CA PHE A 34 18.07 13.16 -30.99
C PHE A 34 18.87 11.94 -30.52
N ALA A 35 18.25 10.77 -30.45
CA ALA A 35 18.94 9.51 -30.22
C ALA A 35 18.37 8.39 -31.10
N THR A 36 19.25 7.49 -31.57
CA THR A 36 18.81 6.21 -32.17
C THR A 36 18.45 5.18 -31.09
N GLY A 37 19.01 5.34 -29.88
CA GLY A 37 18.69 4.55 -28.69
C GLY A 37 17.63 5.21 -27.81
N ASN A 38 17.51 4.78 -26.56
CA ASN A 38 16.50 5.30 -25.63
C ASN A 38 16.83 6.73 -25.15
N GLY A 39 15.79 7.55 -24.94
CA GLY A 39 15.93 8.88 -24.36
C GLY A 39 16.64 9.85 -25.31
N GLY A 40 15.87 10.59 -26.12
CA GLY A 40 16.47 11.58 -27.03
C GLY A 40 17.35 12.58 -26.30
N ALA A 41 16.90 13.04 -25.12
CA ALA A 41 17.66 13.90 -24.22
C ALA A 41 18.32 13.11 -23.08
N LEU A 42 17.54 12.33 -22.31
CA LEU A 42 17.99 11.69 -21.08
C LEU A 42 17.62 10.21 -21.03
N ASN A 43 18.58 9.38 -20.63
CA ASN A 43 18.36 7.97 -20.35
C ASN A 43 18.81 7.68 -18.91
N ILE A 44 17.84 7.53 -18.02
CA ILE A 44 18.02 7.58 -16.57
C ILE A 44 17.72 6.23 -15.96
N LYS A 45 18.65 5.72 -15.14
CA LYS A 45 18.48 4.55 -14.29
C LYS A 45 18.73 4.92 -12.83
N VAL A 46 17.76 4.63 -11.97
CA VAL A 46 17.83 4.85 -10.53
C VAL A 46 17.63 3.51 -9.82
N SER A 47 18.61 3.05 -9.04
CA SER A 47 18.55 1.74 -8.39
C SER A 47 19.17 1.73 -7.00
N ASN A 48 18.83 0.70 -6.22
CA ASN A 48 19.41 0.38 -4.91
C ASN A 48 19.24 1.50 -3.89
N GLY A 49 18.02 2.00 -3.71
CA GLY A 49 17.69 3.05 -2.74
C GLY A 49 18.16 4.46 -3.13
N ALA A 50 18.73 4.64 -4.32
CA ALA A 50 19.19 5.94 -4.81
C ALA A 50 18.03 6.91 -5.08
N SER A 51 18.36 8.20 -5.24
CA SER A 51 17.36 9.23 -5.51
C SER A 51 17.72 10.19 -6.66
N ILE A 52 16.73 10.59 -7.45
CA ILE A 52 16.86 11.68 -8.45
C ILE A 52 15.69 12.65 -8.36
N ASN A 53 15.98 13.94 -8.52
CA ASN A 53 14.99 15.01 -8.58
C ASN A 53 15.10 15.74 -9.92
N ILE A 54 13.99 15.86 -10.66
CA ILE A 54 13.87 16.67 -11.88
C ILE A 54 12.92 17.82 -11.58
N ILE A 55 13.38 19.06 -11.72
CA ILE A 55 12.69 20.24 -11.21
C ILE A 55 12.61 21.28 -12.33
N ASP A 56 11.41 21.79 -12.62
CA ASP A 56 11.16 22.89 -13.57
C ASP A 56 11.84 22.73 -14.93
N CYS A 57 11.85 21.51 -15.48
CA CYS A 57 12.54 21.21 -16.74
C CYS A 57 11.59 21.21 -17.95
N THR A 58 12.10 21.69 -19.09
CA THR A 58 11.38 21.70 -20.37
C THR A 58 12.13 20.88 -21.43
N PHE A 59 11.40 20.08 -22.19
CA PHE A 59 11.90 19.25 -23.28
C PHE A 59 11.13 19.59 -24.56
N THR A 60 11.82 20.07 -25.60
CA THR A 60 11.18 20.52 -26.85
C THR A 60 11.87 19.89 -28.06
N ASN A 61 11.08 19.37 -29.01
CA ASN A 61 11.61 18.75 -30.24
C ASN A 61 12.59 17.60 -29.98
N CYS A 62 12.39 16.82 -28.91
CA CYS A 62 13.27 15.69 -28.60
C CYS A 62 12.78 14.41 -29.28
N THR A 63 13.68 13.68 -29.92
CA THR A 63 13.36 12.49 -30.69
C THR A 63 14.22 11.30 -30.27
N SER A 64 13.58 10.13 -30.16
CA SER A 64 14.21 8.83 -29.95
C SER A 64 13.66 7.86 -31.01
N GLU A 65 14.52 7.16 -31.75
CA GLU A 65 14.05 6.07 -32.63
C GLU A 65 13.61 4.83 -31.83
N ALA A 66 14.04 4.72 -30.57
CA ALA A 66 13.64 3.70 -29.62
C ALA A 66 12.64 4.30 -28.62
N ASN A 67 12.84 4.11 -27.31
CA ASN A 67 11.82 4.50 -26.33
C ASN A 67 12.10 5.86 -25.69
N GLY A 68 11.04 6.56 -25.28
CA GLY A 68 11.11 7.85 -24.60
C GLY A 68 11.72 8.94 -25.47
N GLY A 69 10.91 9.65 -26.25
CA GLY A 69 11.40 10.66 -27.19
C GLY A 69 12.33 11.69 -26.58
N ALA A 70 12.04 12.11 -25.35
CA ALA A 70 12.91 12.93 -24.52
C ALA A 70 13.57 12.12 -23.40
N ILE A 71 12.79 11.38 -22.60
CA ILE A 71 13.26 10.70 -21.39
C ILE A 71 12.90 9.22 -21.42
N LEU A 72 13.88 8.36 -21.16
CA LEU A 72 13.63 7.05 -20.57
C LEU A 72 14.03 7.10 -19.10
N LEU A 73 13.13 6.67 -18.21
CA LEU A 73 13.37 6.58 -16.78
C LEU A 73 13.06 5.18 -16.26
N TYR A 74 14.06 4.53 -15.68
CA TYR A 74 13.93 3.24 -15.00
C TYR A 74 14.25 3.38 -13.51
N ILE A 75 13.30 3.05 -12.65
CA ILE A 75 13.42 3.15 -11.19
C ILE A 75 13.28 1.76 -10.60
N SER A 76 14.23 1.34 -9.77
CA SER A 76 14.16 0.01 -9.15
C SER A 76 14.77 -0.11 -7.77
N ALA A 77 14.54 -1.27 -7.14
CA ALA A 77 15.21 -1.70 -5.91
C ALA A 77 15.16 -0.64 -4.79
N GLY A 78 13.94 -0.19 -4.45
CA GLY A 78 13.69 0.75 -3.35
C GLY A 78 14.04 2.21 -3.64
N SER A 79 14.34 2.54 -4.89
CA SER A 79 14.76 3.90 -5.27
C SER A 79 13.60 4.86 -5.42
N ILE A 80 13.89 6.16 -5.27
CA ILE A 80 12.89 7.22 -5.34
C ILE A 80 13.24 8.17 -6.49
N SER A 81 12.24 8.56 -7.28
CA SER A 81 12.39 9.67 -8.23
C SER A 81 11.30 10.69 -8.02
N THR A 82 11.66 11.96 -8.03
CA THR A 82 10.72 13.08 -7.85
C THR A 82 10.77 14.03 -9.03
N PHE A 83 9.59 14.44 -9.51
CA PHE A 83 9.42 15.46 -10.52
C PHE A 83 8.70 16.63 -9.86
N GLU A 84 9.43 17.70 -9.57
CA GLU A 84 8.94 18.86 -8.84
C GLU A 84 8.76 20.07 -9.77
N GLY A 85 7.93 21.01 -9.35
CA GLY A 85 7.60 22.16 -10.18
C GLY A 85 6.88 21.75 -11.48
N PHE A 86 7.10 22.52 -12.55
CA PHE A 86 6.42 22.33 -13.83
C PHE A 86 7.32 21.63 -14.85
N ILE A 87 7.04 20.35 -15.14
CA ILE A 87 7.76 19.58 -16.16
C ILE A 87 6.98 19.58 -17.48
N LYS A 88 7.59 20.07 -18.56
CA LYS A 88 6.92 20.20 -19.86
C LYS A 88 7.63 19.47 -20.99
N PHE A 89 6.88 18.72 -21.78
CA PHE A 89 7.31 18.09 -23.04
C PHE A 89 6.50 18.68 -24.19
N LYS A 90 7.18 19.12 -25.26
CA LYS A 90 6.54 19.66 -26.46
C LYS A 90 7.17 19.09 -27.73
N ASN A 91 6.33 18.62 -28.65
CA ASN A 91 6.75 18.14 -29.97
C ASN A 91 7.84 17.05 -29.90
N CYS A 92 7.71 16.13 -28.94
CA CYS A 92 8.65 15.02 -28.77
C CYS A 92 8.15 13.77 -29.51
N THR A 93 9.08 12.96 -30.03
CA THR A 93 8.75 11.74 -30.78
C THR A 93 9.53 10.53 -30.31
N GLY A 94 8.86 9.40 -30.10
CA GLY A 94 9.46 8.14 -29.65
C GLY A 94 8.74 6.92 -30.24
N ASN A 95 9.35 5.74 -30.17
CA ASN A 95 8.66 4.48 -30.44
C ASN A 95 7.63 4.17 -29.34
N VAL A 96 8.07 4.03 -28.09
CA VAL A 96 7.21 3.85 -26.91
C VAL A 96 7.32 5.07 -26.02
N GLY A 97 6.19 5.69 -25.65
CA GLY A 97 6.20 6.93 -24.89
C GLY A 97 6.77 8.06 -25.72
N GLY A 98 5.92 8.72 -26.53
CA GLY A 98 6.38 9.65 -27.56
C GLY A 98 7.27 10.76 -27.01
N ALA A 99 7.06 11.18 -25.76
CA ALA A 99 8.01 12.01 -25.03
C ALA A 99 8.73 11.25 -23.91
N SER A 100 8.02 10.41 -23.15
CA SER A 100 8.58 9.78 -21.96
C SER A 100 8.17 8.32 -21.83
N GLN A 101 9.15 7.45 -21.57
CA GLN A 101 8.91 6.10 -21.10
C GLN A 101 9.38 5.99 -19.65
N ILE A 102 8.46 5.64 -18.75
CA ILE A 102 8.73 5.48 -17.33
C ILE A 102 8.40 4.05 -16.91
N ILE A 103 9.37 3.37 -16.32
CA ILE A 103 9.22 2.03 -15.77
C ILE A 103 9.70 2.07 -14.32
N ILE A 104 8.83 1.65 -13.41
CA ILE A 104 9.16 1.49 -12.00
C ILE A 104 8.91 0.06 -11.54
N SER A 105 9.91 -0.51 -10.87
CA SER A 105 9.93 -1.93 -10.53
C SER A 105 10.57 -2.21 -9.19
N GLY A 106 9.85 -2.89 -8.30
CA GLY A 106 10.39 -3.44 -7.07
C GLY A 106 9.90 -2.72 -5.82
N ILE A 107 9.87 -3.49 -4.74
CA ILE A 107 9.35 -3.10 -3.43
C ILE A 107 9.99 -1.78 -2.97
N ASN A 108 9.17 -0.91 -2.36
CA ASN A 108 9.56 0.42 -1.88
C ASN A 108 10.02 1.42 -2.97
N SER A 109 10.07 1.05 -4.25
CA SER A 109 10.40 2.01 -5.31
C SER A 109 9.26 2.99 -5.52
N LYS A 110 9.57 4.29 -5.54
CA LYS A 110 8.56 5.36 -5.63
C LYS A 110 8.85 6.34 -6.76
N LEU A 111 7.80 6.76 -7.46
CA LEU A 111 7.80 7.92 -8.35
C LEU A 111 6.76 8.92 -7.86
N ILE A 112 7.19 10.16 -7.64
CA ILE A 112 6.32 11.25 -7.19
C ILE A 112 6.41 12.39 -8.20
N ILE A 113 5.30 12.79 -8.78
CA ILE A 113 5.24 13.87 -9.77
C ILE A 113 4.24 14.92 -9.30
N ASN A 114 4.68 16.18 -9.20
CA ASN A 114 3.80 17.31 -8.94
C ASN A 114 3.01 17.66 -10.21
N GLN A 115 3.66 18.23 -11.22
CA GLN A 115 2.98 18.61 -12.46
C GLN A 115 3.79 18.20 -13.69
N ILE A 116 3.14 17.53 -14.63
CA ILE A 116 3.74 17.13 -15.90
C ILE A 116 2.77 17.34 -17.07
N GLN A 117 3.27 17.93 -18.16
CA GLN A 117 2.49 18.25 -19.35
C GLN A 117 3.15 17.74 -20.63
N PHE A 118 2.34 17.18 -21.52
CA PHE A 118 2.72 16.72 -22.86
C PHE A 118 1.89 17.45 -23.92
N GLU A 119 2.56 18.09 -24.88
CA GLU A 119 1.94 18.86 -25.96
C GLU A 119 2.51 18.41 -27.30
N ASP A 120 1.67 18.16 -28.30
CA ASP A 120 2.08 17.80 -29.67
C ASP A 120 3.03 16.58 -29.74
N CYS A 121 2.95 15.65 -28.79
CA CYS A 121 3.87 14.51 -28.75
C CYS A 121 3.35 13.33 -29.59
N TYR A 122 4.26 12.59 -30.22
CA TYR A 122 3.92 11.47 -31.10
C TYR A 122 4.66 10.18 -30.74
N SER A 123 3.92 9.07 -30.72
CA SER A 123 4.47 7.73 -30.62
C SER A 123 4.22 6.90 -31.88
N SER A 124 5.28 6.30 -32.44
CA SER A 124 5.15 5.33 -33.53
C SER A 124 4.70 3.94 -33.06
N SER A 125 4.33 3.79 -31.78
CA SER A 125 3.75 2.57 -31.21
C SER A 125 2.72 2.96 -30.15
N ILE A 126 3.06 2.93 -28.85
CA ILE A 126 2.11 3.13 -27.75
C ILE A 126 2.47 4.35 -26.88
N GLY A 127 1.43 5.03 -26.37
CA GLY A 127 1.55 6.17 -25.45
C GLY A 127 2.09 7.41 -26.12
N GLY A 128 1.23 8.23 -26.73
CA GLY A 128 1.67 9.35 -27.58
C GLY A 128 2.52 10.40 -26.87
N GLY A 129 2.24 10.69 -25.60
CA GLY A 129 3.13 11.45 -24.71
C GLY A 129 3.88 10.55 -23.75
N LEU A 130 3.15 9.67 -23.05
CA LEU A 130 3.68 8.90 -21.92
C LEU A 130 3.39 7.40 -22.05
N TYR A 131 4.41 6.59 -21.75
CA TYR A 131 4.23 5.21 -21.34
C TYR A 131 4.63 5.07 -19.87
N LEU A 132 3.75 4.50 -19.04
CA LEU A 132 3.98 4.31 -17.61
C LEU A 132 3.71 2.85 -17.21
N LEU A 133 4.73 2.17 -16.68
CA LEU A 133 4.61 0.83 -16.09
C LEU A 133 5.00 0.89 -14.62
N SER A 134 4.10 0.45 -13.75
CA SER A 134 4.38 0.14 -12.34
C SER A 134 4.24 -1.35 -12.11
N ASN A 135 5.34 -2.00 -11.69
CA ASN A 135 5.31 -3.41 -11.33
C ASN A 135 6.12 -3.77 -10.08
N LEU A 136 5.96 -5.02 -9.63
CA LEU A 136 6.66 -5.60 -8.48
C LEU A 136 6.54 -4.75 -7.21
N GLN A 137 5.32 -4.40 -6.79
CA GLN A 137 5.03 -3.60 -5.58
C GLN A 137 5.60 -2.17 -5.57
N SER A 138 5.85 -1.59 -6.75
CA SER A 138 6.22 -0.18 -6.87
C SER A 138 5.03 0.78 -6.73
N HIS A 139 5.33 2.04 -6.44
CA HIS A 139 4.30 3.07 -6.23
C HIS A 139 4.54 4.31 -7.10
N VAL A 140 3.49 4.80 -7.73
CA VAL A 140 3.48 6.04 -8.53
C VAL A 140 2.39 6.97 -8.00
N TYR A 141 2.77 8.21 -7.71
CA TYR A 141 1.87 9.29 -7.32
C TYR A 141 2.06 10.45 -8.27
N ILE A 142 0.98 10.87 -8.95
CA ILE A 142 0.99 12.02 -9.85
C ILE A 142 -0.12 12.97 -9.44
N GLU A 143 0.24 14.21 -9.10
CA GLU A 143 -0.74 15.22 -8.69
C GLU A 143 -1.48 15.77 -9.92
N GLN A 144 -0.77 16.29 -10.92
CA GLN A 144 -1.35 16.82 -12.16
C GLN A 144 -0.66 16.28 -13.41
N LEU A 145 -1.46 15.69 -14.31
CA LEU A 145 -1.02 15.13 -15.58
C LEU A 145 -1.87 15.67 -16.73
N SER A 146 -1.24 16.22 -17.77
CA SER A 146 -1.97 16.74 -18.93
C SER A 146 -1.39 16.32 -20.27
N PHE A 147 -2.28 16.06 -21.22
CA PHE A 147 -1.96 15.75 -22.62
C PHE A 147 -2.80 16.63 -23.54
N SER A 148 -2.16 17.29 -24.49
CA SER A 148 -2.83 18.05 -25.54
C SER A 148 -2.27 17.68 -26.90
N ASN A 149 -3.15 17.38 -27.86
CA ASN A 149 -2.81 17.08 -29.24
C ASN A 149 -1.72 15.99 -29.40
N CYS A 150 -1.71 15.00 -28.49
CA CYS A 150 -0.77 13.90 -28.54
C CYS A 150 -1.34 12.75 -29.39
N SER A 151 -0.47 11.96 -30.02
CA SER A 151 -0.93 10.84 -30.84
C SER A 151 -0.06 9.59 -30.78
N SER A 152 -0.69 8.42 -30.94
CA SER A 152 0.01 7.14 -31.04
C SER A 152 -0.54 6.29 -32.18
N LEU A 153 0.27 5.34 -32.67
CA LEU A 153 -0.21 4.37 -33.66
C LEU A 153 -1.08 3.29 -33.02
N SER A 154 -0.63 2.63 -31.95
CA SER A 154 -1.15 1.33 -31.54
C SER A 154 -2.06 1.32 -30.30
N SER A 155 -1.81 2.18 -29.30
CA SER A 155 -2.67 2.32 -28.11
C SER A 155 -2.36 3.61 -27.35
N GLY A 156 -3.37 4.26 -26.78
CA GLY A 156 -3.20 5.37 -25.84
C GLY A 156 -2.66 6.63 -26.53
N GLY A 157 -3.52 7.42 -27.18
CA GLY A 157 -3.07 8.58 -27.96
C GLY A 157 -2.37 9.65 -27.13
N GLY A 158 -2.78 9.85 -25.88
CA GLY A 158 -2.03 10.60 -24.87
C GLY A 158 -1.11 9.70 -24.05
N THR A 159 -1.66 8.66 -23.43
CA THR A 159 -0.90 7.81 -22.50
C THR A 159 -1.28 6.33 -22.55
N HIS A 160 -0.28 5.48 -22.28
CA HIS A 160 -0.44 4.05 -22.05
C HIS A 160 0.05 3.70 -20.65
N ILE A 161 -0.84 3.17 -19.80
CA ILE A 161 -0.57 2.91 -18.38
C ILE A 161 -0.75 1.42 -18.08
N ILE A 162 0.21 0.82 -17.37
CA ILE A 162 0.17 -0.57 -16.92
C ILE A 162 0.45 -0.62 -15.42
N SER A 163 -0.43 -1.31 -14.67
CA SER A 163 -0.22 -1.66 -13.27
C SER A 163 -0.30 -3.19 -13.13
N GLU A 164 0.82 -3.83 -12.77
CA GLU A 164 0.92 -5.28 -12.68
C GLU A 164 1.74 -5.74 -11.47
N SER A 165 1.61 -7.01 -11.06
CA SER A 165 2.42 -7.58 -9.97
C SER A 165 2.42 -6.72 -8.69
N LYS A 166 1.23 -6.36 -8.20
CA LYS A 166 1.00 -5.46 -7.03
C LYS A 166 1.48 -4.02 -7.24
N GLY A 167 1.64 -3.56 -8.48
CA GLY A 167 1.91 -2.15 -8.78
C GLY A 167 0.82 -1.23 -8.23
N PHE A 168 1.17 -0.01 -7.85
CA PHE A 168 0.25 1.01 -7.37
C PHE A 168 0.44 2.30 -8.17
N ILE A 169 -0.63 2.78 -8.80
CA ILE A 169 -0.62 4.07 -9.50
C ILE A 169 -1.80 4.91 -9.02
N GLN A 170 -1.53 6.12 -8.56
CA GLN A 170 -2.54 7.14 -8.26
C GLN A 170 -2.29 8.41 -9.05
N ILE A 171 -3.33 8.93 -9.68
CA ILE A 171 -3.32 10.18 -10.43
C ILE A 171 -4.46 11.05 -9.92
N ASN A 172 -4.14 12.19 -9.30
CA ASN A 172 -5.15 13.04 -8.66
C ASN A 172 -5.95 13.84 -9.69
N GLN A 173 -5.26 14.50 -10.64
CA GLN A 173 -5.89 15.24 -11.72
C GLN A 173 -5.28 14.88 -13.07
N MET A 174 -6.14 14.50 -14.02
CA MET A 174 -5.76 14.22 -15.40
C MET A 174 -6.64 15.00 -16.39
N THR A 175 -6.00 15.67 -17.34
CA THR A 175 -6.68 16.32 -18.48
C THR A 175 -6.12 15.79 -19.78
N VAL A 176 -6.98 15.31 -20.68
CA VAL A 176 -6.60 14.75 -21.98
C VAL A 176 -7.45 15.40 -23.05
N GLU A 177 -6.83 16.18 -23.92
CA GLU A 177 -7.53 16.96 -24.95
C GLU A 177 -6.95 16.69 -26.34
N ASP A 178 -7.85 16.53 -27.32
CA ASP A 178 -7.50 16.44 -28.74
C ASP A 178 -6.47 15.33 -29.07
N CYS A 179 -6.40 14.29 -28.23
CA CYS A 179 -5.47 13.18 -28.43
C CYS A 179 -6.05 12.11 -29.36
N GLN A 180 -5.20 11.39 -30.09
CA GLN A 180 -5.66 10.36 -31.02
C GLN A 180 -4.82 9.09 -31.05
N CYS A 181 -5.48 7.95 -31.18
CA CYS A 181 -4.87 6.66 -31.49
C CYS A 181 -5.31 6.20 -32.88
N ILE A 182 -4.34 6.05 -33.80
CA ILE A 182 -4.59 5.97 -35.24
C ILE A 182 -4.97 4.55 -35.71
N LYS A 183 -4.47 3.51 -35.04
CA LYS A 183 -4.61 2.10 -35.41
C LYS A 183 -4.89 1.22 -34.20
N GLY A 184 -5.55 1.76 -33.18
CA GLY A 184 -5.51 1.21 -31.84
C GLY A 184 -6.69 1.58 -30.95
N ASN A 185 -6.55 1.30 -29.66
CA ASN A 185 -7.57 1.58 -28.64
C ASN A 185 -7.12 2.68 -27.68
N GLY A 186 -8.08 3.36 -27.05
CA GLY A 186 -7.79 4.41 -26.08
C GLY A 186 -7.28 5.66 -26.77
N GLY A 187 -8.19 6.41 -27.40
CA GLY A 187 -7.81 7.61 -28.17
C GLY A 187 -7.09 8.65 -27.33
N GLY A 188 -7.46 8.78 -26.06
CA GLY A 188 -6.68 9.52 -25.06
C GLY A 188 -5.84 8.61 -24.18
N ILE A 189 -6.47 7.65 -23.52
CA ILE A 189 -5.86 6.84 -22.46
C ILE A 189 -6.08 5.35 -22.76
N TYR A 190 -5.01 4.57 -22.71
CA TYR A 190 -5.08 3.12 -22.60
C TYR A 190 -4.58 2.68 -21.22
N VAL A 191 -5.36 1.86 -20.52
CA VAL A 191 -5.00 1.34 -19.20
C VAL A 191 -5.13 -0.18 -19.17
N SER A 192 -4.11 -0.87 -18.66
CA SER A 192 -4.13 -2.31 -18.38
C SER A 192 -3.81 -2.58 -16.91
N ILE A 193 -4.67 -3.31 -16.21
CA ILE A 193 -4.50 -3.62 -14.79
C ILE A 193 -4.52 -5.13 -14.58
N ASP A 194 -3.54 -5.67 -13.87
CA ASP A 194 -3.56 -7.06 -13.43
C ASP A 194 -4.15 -7.18 -12.02
N PHE A 195 -5.47 -7.38 -11.96
CA PHE A 195 -6.22 -7.59 -10.72
C PHE A 195 -5.87 -8.93 -10.06
N SER A 196 -5.41 -9.93 -10.82
CA SER A 196 -5.05 -11.26 -10.29
C SER A 196 -3.88 -11.20 -9.30
N THR A 197 -3.03 -10.17 -9.42
CA THR A 197 -1.90 -9.90 -8.52
C THR A 197 -2.17 -8.74 -7.59
N SER A 198 -3.43 -8.35 -7.37
CA SER A 198 -3.83 -7.22 -6.49
C SER A 198 -3.20 -5.88 -6.88
N SER A 199 -2.97 -5.65 -8.17
CA SER A 199 -2.47 -4.36 -8.66
C SER A 199 -3.55 -3.29 -8.56
N GLU A 200 -3.12 -2.08 -8.21
CA GLU A 200 -3.96 -0.95 -7.86
C GLU A 200 -3.74 0.20 -8.86
N PHE A 201 -4.84 0.80 -9.33
CA PHE A 201 -4.84 1.96 -10.21
C PHE A 201 -6.00 2.88 -9.83
N LYS A 202 -5.72 4.13 -9.47
CA LYS A 202 -6.69 5.15 -9.05
C LYS A 202 -6.51 6.42 -9.88
N MET A 203 -7.60 6.92 -10.44
CA MET A 203 -7.68 8.25 -11.03
C MET A 203 -8.83 9.00 -10.37
N ILE A 204 -8.59 10.20 -9.83
CA ILE A 204 -9.61 10.90 -9.03
C ILE A 204 -10.41 11.90 -9.87
N ASN A 205 -9.75 12.81 -10.57
CA ASN A 205 -10.39 13.85 -11.38
C ASN A 205 -9.90 13.76 -12.82
N ILE A 206 -10.76 13.25 -13.72
CA ILE A 206 -10.39 12.96 -15.11
C ILE A 206 -11.23 13.84 -16.03
N SER A 207 -10.61 14.55 -16.97
CA SER A 207 -11.27 15.30 -18.03
C SER A 207 -10.78 14.82 -19.39
N LEU A 208 -11.69 14.38 -20.26
CA LEU A 208 -11.42 13.79 -21.58
C LEU A 208 -12.24 14.50 -22.66
N PHE A 209 -11.56 15.26 -23.50
CA PHE A 209 -12.22 16.06 -24.52
C PHE A 209 -11.67 15.77 -25.91
N ARG A 210 -12.58 15.53 -26.86
CA ARG A 210 -12.28 15.44 -28.30
C ARG A 210 -11.19 14.42 -28.65
N CYS A 211 -11.05 13.37 -27.84
CA CYS A 211 -10.09 12.30 -28.10
C CYS A 211 -10.64 11.29 -29.12
N ARG A 212 -9.76 10.65 -29.92
CA ARG A 212 -10.18 9.79 -31.02
C ARG A 212 -9.47 8.42 -31.06
N ALA A 213 -10.24 7.34 -31.10
CA ALA A 213 -9.74 5.98 -31.37
C ALA A 213 -10.17 5.52 -32.78
N GLN A 214 -9.20 5.16 -33.62
CA GLN A 214 -9.41 4.75 -35.00
C GLN A 214 -9.10 3.27 -35.22
N THR A 215 -9.89 2.63 -36.07
CA THR A 215 -9.72 1.22 -36.45
C THR A 215 -8.59 1.06 -37.46
N ASP A 216 -7.75 0.06 -37.25
CA ASP A 216 -6.79 -0.41 -38.25
C ASP A 216 -7.46 -1.42 -39.18
N THR A 217 -7.79 -0.99 -40.40
CA THR A 217 -8.37 -1.87 -41.43
C THR A 217 -7.37 -2.88 -41.99
N SER A 218 -6.08 -2.76 -41.66
CA SER A 218 -5.01 -3.68 -42.09
C SER A 218 -4.68 -4.76 -41.06
N SER A 219 -5.25 -4.69 -39.85
CA SER A 219 -5.00 -5.62 -38.76
C SER A 219 -6.21 -6.51 -38.49
N THR A 220 -5.97 -7.73 -37.99
CA THR A 220 -7.00 -8.61 -37.44
C THR A 220 -7.29 -8.32 -35.96
N SER A 221 -6.50 -7.43 -35.33
CA SER A 221 -6.68 -7.03 -33.94
C SER A 221 -7.89 -6.09 -33.76
N HIS A 222 -8.57 -6.22 -32.61
CA HIS A 222 -9.68 -5.34 -32.24
C HIS A 222 -9.17 -3.93 -31.90
N THR A 223 -9.39 -2.99 -32.81
CA THR A 223 -8.91 -1.60 -32.72
C THR A 223 -10.08 -0.62 -32.85
N GLY A 224 -9.90 0.65 -32.49
CA GLY A 224 -10.93 1.68 -32.59
C GLY A 224 -11.95 1.70 -31.45
N TYR A 225 -11.62 1.14 -30.29
CA TYR A 225 -12.45 1.16 -29.08
C TYR A 225 -11.96 2.21 -28.08
N GLY A 226 -12.89 2.84 -27.34
CA GLY A 226 -12.56 3.75 -26.25
C GLY A 226 -11.95 5.06 -26.75
N GLY A 227 -12.76 5.95 -27.32
CA GLY A 227 -12.25 7.20 -27.90
C GLY A 227 -11.55 8.10 -26.87
N GLY A 228 -12.10 8.17 -25.65
CA GLY A 228 -11.41 8.72 -24.49
C GLY A 228 -10.50 7.68 -23.84
N ILE A 229 -11.09 6.69 -23.18
CA ILE A 229 -10.43 5.64 -22.40
C ILE A 229 -10.74 4.26 -22.98
N PHE A 230 -9.71 3.44 -23.12
CA PHE A 230 -9.84 1.98 -23.17
C PHE A 230 -9.24 1.38 -21.89
N LEU A 231 -10.07 0.78 -21.04
CA LEU A 231 -9.67 0.13 -19.80
C LEU A 231 -9.78 -1.38 -19.94
N THR A 232 -8.69 -2.09 -19.67
CA THR A 232 -8.66 -3.54 -19.70
C THR A 232 -7.93 -4.12 -18.49
N GLY A 233 -8.09 -5.42 -18.25
CA GLY A 233 -7.34 -6.09 -17.21
C GLY A 233 -7.45 -7.60 -17.21
N ASN A 234 -6.62 -8.22 -16.38
CA ASN A 234 -6.64 -9.65 -16.10
C ASN A 234 -7.11 -9.89 -14.66
N GLY A 235 -7.75 -11.03 -14.41
CA GLY A 235 -8.30 -11.36 -13.09
C GLY A 235 -9.57 -10.58 -12.75
N ASP A 236 -10.08 -10.82 -11.54
CA ASP A 236 -11.35 -10.27 -11.06
C ASP A 236 -11.13 -8.97 -10.26
N TYR A 237 -11.68 -7.86 -10.75
CA TYR A 237 -11.70 -6.59 -10.01
C TYR A 237 -12.60 -6.70 -8.77
N ASP A 238 -12.05 -6.36 -7.60
CA ASP A 238 -12.81 -6.21 -6.36
C ASP A 238 -13.45 -4.82 -6.29
N SER A 239 -14.78 -4.76 -6.49
CA SER A 239 -15.54 -3.51 -6.44
C SER A 239 -15.50 -2.80 -5.08
N LEU A 240 -15.23 -3.53 -3.99
CA LEU A 240 -15.10 -2.93 -2.66
C LEU A 240 -13.79 -2.16 -2.48
N SER A 241 -12.79 -2.42 -3.33
CA SER A 241 -11.51 -1.70 -3.29
C SER A 241 -11.63 -0.22 -3.67
N LYS A 242 -12.68 0.13 -4.45
CA LYS A 242 -12.96 1.46 -5.00
C LYS A 242 -11.77 2.09 -5.73
N MET A 243 -10.90 1.26 -6.26
CA MET A 243 -9.73 1.71 -7.02
C MET A 243 -10.16 2.33 -8.35
N LEU A 244 -11.22 1.80 -8.96
CA LEU A 244 -11.87 2.40 -10.13
C LEU A 244 -13.06 3.28 -9.69
N ASP A 245 -12.80 4.56 -9.43
CA ASP A 245 -13.84 5.57 -9.16
C ASP A 245 -13.81 6.68 -10.22
N PHE A 246 -14.71 6.60 -11.19
CA PHE A 246 -14.85 7.57 -12.27
C PHE A 246 -16.02 8.54 -12.04
N SER A 247 -16.51 8.68 -10.80
CA SER A 247 -17.63 9.56 -10.44
C SER A 247 -17.40 11.03 -10.82
N LYS A 248 -16.13 11.49 -10.83
CA LYS A 248 -15.72 12.85 -11.23
C LYS A 248 -15.24 12.96 -12.68
N MET A 249 -15.40 11.91 -13.49
CA MET A 249 -15.01 11.93 -14.89
C MET A 249 -15.85 12.92 -15.70
N LYS A 250 -15.19 13.77 -16.48
CA LYS A 250 -15.83 14.69 -17.44
C LYS A 250 -15.50 14.26 -18.86
N ILE A 251 -16.52 13.95 -19.63
CA ILE A 251 -16.39 13.54 -21.03
C ILE A 251 -17.13 14.51 -21.95
N SER A 252 -16.54 14.84 -23.10
CA SER A 252 -17.20 15.62 -24.16
C SER A 252 -16.53 15.43 -25.52
N GLY A 253 -17.32 15.11 -26.55
CA GLY A 253 -16.88 15.13 -27.96
C GLY A 253 -15.85 14.05 -28.33
N ASN A 254 -15.67 13.01 -27.51
CA ASN A 254 -14.78 11.90 -27.84
C ASN A 254 -15.38 11.01 -28.94
N ILE A 255 -14.52 10.39 -29.75
CA ILE A 255 -14.93 9.59 -30.91
C ILE A 255 -14.20 8.24 -30.93
N ALA A 256 -14.93 7.15 -31.03
CA ALA A 256 -14.43 5.81 -31.32
C ALA A 256 -15.05 5.33 -32.64
N ASN A 257 -14.21 4.82 -33.56
CA ASN A 257 -14.71 4.23 -34.79
C ASN A 257 -15.64 3.02 -34.53
N ASN A 258 -15.38 2.25 -33.47
CA ASN A 258 -16.20 1.11 -33.07
C ASN A 258 -17.10 1.47 -31.88
N TYR A 259 -16.69 1.18 -30.64
CA TYR A 259 -17.55 1.27 -29.45
C TYR A 259 -16.88 1.99 -28.28
N GLY A 260 -17.71 2.55 -27.40
CA GLY A 260 -17.28 3.36 -26.27
C GLY A 260 -16.66 4.66 -26.74
N GLN A 261 -17.50 5.62 -27.13
CA GLN A 261 -17.05 6.92 -27.64
C GLN A 261 -16.14 7.60 -26.61
N SER A 262 -16.51 7.56 -25.33
CA SER A 262 -15.69 8.07 -24.24
C SER A 262 -15.01 6.98 -23.43
N LEU A 263 -15.71 5.89 -23.10
CA LEU A 263 -15.17 4.79 -22.30
C LEU A 263 -15.55 3.45 -22.91
N TYR A 264 -14.54 2.62 -23.18
CA TYR A 264 -14.72 1.20 -23.43
C TYR A 264 -13.96 0.36 -22.39
N VAL A 265 -14.63 -0.67 -21.87
CA VAL A 265 -14.08 -1.50 -20.78
C VAL A 265 -14.11 -2.99 -21.14
N ALA A 266 -12.98 -3.67 -20.97
CA ALA A 266 -12.86 -5.12 -21.06
C ALA A 266 -12.29 -5.68 -19.75
N MET A 267 -13.17 -6.07 -18.83
CA MET A 267 -12.77 -6.79 -17.61
C MET A 267 -13.87 -7.76 -17.17
N THR A 268 -13.54 -8.83 -16.45
CA THR A 268 -14.52 -9.85 -16.05
C THR A 268 -15.65 -9.31 -15.16
N LYS A 269 -15.34 -8.33 -14.30
CA LYS A 269 -16.26 -7.74 -13.30
C LYS A 269 -16.86 -6.40 -13.68
N VAL A 270 -17.02 -6.10 -14.98
CA VAL A 270 -17.67 -4.85 -15.46
C VAL A 270 -19.05 -4.67 -14.83
N LYS A 271 -19.84 -5.75 -14.77
CA LYS A 271 -21.20 -5.73 -14.24
C LYS A 271 -21.23 -5.36 -12.75
N GLU A 272 -20.34 -5.94 -11.96
CA GLU A 272 -20.21 -5.69 -10.52
C GLU A 272 -19.74 -4.25 -10.26
N TRP A 273 -18.76 -3.77 -11.03
CA TRP A 273 -18.31 -2.38 -10.95
C TRP A 273 -19.42 -1.39 -11.29
N CYS A 274 -20.18 -1.63 -12.36
CA CYS A 274 -21.33 -0.81 -12.74
C CYS A 274 -22.43 -0.78 -11.68
N LYS A 275 -22.54 -1.84 -10.87
CA LYS A 275 -23.52 -1.95 -9.77
C LYS A 275 -23.00 -1.44 -8.44
N ALA A 276 -21.72 -1.10 -8.34
CA ALA A 276 -21.16 -0.48 -7.16
C ALA A 276 -21.69 0.97 -7.02
N GLY A 277 -21.82 1.44 -5.78
CA GLY A 277 -22.46 2.72 -5.46
C GLY A 277 -23.97 2.71 -5.75
N THR A 278 -24.52 3.88 -6.12
CA THR A 278 -25.93 4.03 -6.52
C THR A 278 -26.06 4.47 -7.97
N ALA A 279 -26.78 3.69 -8.79
CA ALA A 279 -27.09 4.04 -10.19
C ALA A 279 -25.83 4.38 -11.03
N GLY A 280 -24.82 3.50 -11.03
CA GLY A 280 -23.62 3.66 -11.85
C GLY A 280 -22.66 4.74 -11.37
N GLU A 281 -22.78 5.16 -10.10
CA GLU A 281 -22.03 6.25 -9.46
C GLU A 281 -20.54 6.28 -9.82
N TYR A 282 -19.83 5.16 -9.68
CA TYR A 282 -18.39 5.08 -9.92
C TYR A 282 -17.99 4.91 -11.38
N VAL A 283 -18.95 4.90 -12.32
CA VAL A 283 -18.69 4.69 -13.76
C VAL A 283 -19.13 5.88 -14.61
N LYS A 284 -20.27 6.52 -14.25
CA LYS A 284 -20.97 7.45 -15.14
C LYS A 284 -20.24 8.78 -15.37
N GLY A 285 -19.49 9.30 -14.40
CA GLY A 285 -18.98 10.67 -14.47
C GLY A 285 -20.10 11.70 -14.70
N ASN A 286 -19.95 12.55 -15.71
CA ASN A 286 -20.98 13.49 -16.16
C ASN A 286 -22.01 12.91 -17.16
N TYR A 287 -22.03 11.59 -17.40
CA TYR A 287 -23.07 10.93 -18.19
C TYR A 287 -24.44 11.05 -17.49
N SER A 288 -25.47 11.43 -18.24
CA SER A 288 -26.84 11.61 -17.74
C SER A 288 -27.81 10.62 -18.39
N ASP A 289 -28.45 9.79 -17.57
CA ASP A 289 -29.41 8.78 -18.03
C ASP A 289 -30.55 9.42 -18.85
N GLY A 290 -30.84 8.86 -20.03
CA GLY A 290 -31.89 9.34 -20.94
C GLY A 290 -31.56 10.64 -21.70
N ILE A 291 -30.42 11.28 -21.42
CA ILE A 291 -29.97 12.52 -22.09
C ILE A 291 -28.70 12.27 -22.90
N SER A 292 -27.69 11.65 -22.28
CA SER A 292 -26.42 11.32 -22.94
C SER A 292 -26.59 10.19 -23.96
N ASN A 293 -25.75 10.18 -25.00
CA ASN A 293 -25.73 9.11 -25.99
C ASN A 293 -25.23 7.80 -25.34
N GLN A 294 -26.03 6.74 -25.38
CA GLN A 294 -25.68 5.43 -24.79
C GLN A 294 -24.34 4.85 -25.31
N ASN A 295 -23.89 5.24 -26.50
CA ASN A 295 -22.60 4.80 -27.06
C ASN A 295 -21.39 5.44 -26.36
N GLU A 296 -21.59 6.41 -25.47
CA GLU A 296 -20.50 7.02 -24.68
C GLU A 296 -19.78 5.99 -23.82
N LEU A 297 -20.55 5.12 -23.15
CA LEU A 297 -20.06 4.17 -22.15
C LEU A 297 -20.47 2.73 -22.53
N GLN A 298 -19.50 1.93 -22.95
CA GLN A 298 -19.72 0.54 -23.37
C GLN A 298 -18.66 -0.38 -22.78
N GLY A 299 -18.95 -1.68 -22.74
CA GLY A 299 -17.96 -2.65 -22.30
C GLY A 299 -18.41 -4.09 -22.44
N ILE A 300 -17.50 -4.99 -22.09
CA ILE A 300 -17.67 -6.43 -22.23
C ILE A 300 -17.11 -7.13 -20.98
N PRO A 301 -17.86 -8.10 -20.39
CA PRO A 301 -17.47 -8.75 -19.14
C PRO A 301 -16.46 -9.90 -19.37
N VAL A 302 -15.33 -9.61 -20.01
CA VAL A 302 -14.24 -10.56 -20.27
C VAL A 302 -12.89 -9.92 -19.99
N ASP A 303 -11.87 -10.72 -19.65
CA ASP A 303 -10.51 -10.22 -19.46
C ASP A 303 -9.83 -9.80 -20.78
N SER A 304 -8.65 -9.18 -20.65
CA SER A 304 -7.86 -8.69 -21.77
C SER A 304 -7.49 -9.80 -22.77
N ALA A 305 -7.06 -10.96 -22.28
CA ALA A 305 -6.66 -12.08 -23.13
C ALA A 305 -7.85 -12.61 -23.96
N THR A 306 -9.00 -12.79 -23.30
CA THR A 306 -10.23 -13.24 -23.94
C THR A 306 -10.71 -12.21 -24.96
N PHE A 307 -10.78 -10.92 -24.61
CA PHE A 307 -11.17 -9.85 -25.54
C PHE A 307 -10.36 -9.89 -26.83
N ASN A 308 -9.03 -10.06 -26.71
CA ASN A 308 -8.14 -10.12 -27.87
C ASN A 308 -8.32 -11.38 -28.72
N SER A 309 -8.89 -12.47 -28.16
CA SER A 309 -9.13 -13.73 -28.86
C SER A 309 -10.50 -13.85 -29.54
N LEU A 310 -11.48 -13.02 -29.15
CA LEU A 310 -12.84 -13.07 -29.71
C LEU A 310 -12.85 -12.63 -31.18
N SER A 311 -13.91 -12.92 -31.92
CA SER A 311 -14.17 -12.25 -33.19
C SER A 311 -15.00 -10.98 -32.99
N SER A 312 -14.99 -10.08 -33.97
CA SER A 312 -15.85 -8.88 -33.92
C SER A 312 -17.34 -9.22 -33.76
N SER A 313 -17.81 -10.33 -34.35
CA SER A 313 -19.20 -10.78 -34.17
C SER A 313 -19.47 -11.24 -32.73
N GLN A 314 -18.51 -11.92 -32.10
CA GLN A 314 -18.63 -12.34 -30.70
C GLN A 314 -18.62 -11.15 -29.74
N ILE A 315 -17.74 -10.16 -29.99
CA ILE A 315 -17.73 -8.91 -29.21
C ILE A 315 -19.09 -8.21 -29.33
N ASN A 316 -19.61 -8.04 -30.54
CA ASN A 316 -20.89 -7.39 -30.78
C ASN A 316 -22.07 -8.08 -30.07
N GLN A 317 -22.02 -9.41 -29.92
CA GLN A 317 -23.05 -10.18 -29.22
C GLN A 317 -22.95 -10.06 -27.69
N GLN A 318 -21.74 -9.92 -27.15
CA GLN A 318 -21.47 -9.98 -25.72
C GLN A 318 -21.38 -8.60 -25.05
N GLN A 319 -20.93 -7.58 -25.77
CA GLN A 319 -20.80 -6.23 -25.24
C GLN A 319 -22.17 -5.65 -24.84
N LYS A 320 -22.13 -4.69 -23.91
CA LYS A 320 -23.31 -4.00 -23.39
C LYS A 320 -23.07 -2.49 -23.31
N TYR A 321 -24.17 -1.73 -23.34
CA TYR A 321 -24.15 -0.38 -22.84
C TYR A 321 -24.02 -0.47 -21.32
N LEU A 322 -23.12 0.31 -20.72
CA LEU A 322 -22.88 0.16 -19.27
C LEU A 322 -24.12 0.55 -18.44
N ILE A 323 -24.96 1.44 -18.97
CA ILE A 323 -26.26 1.82 -18.38
C ILE A 323 -27.18 0.62 -18.11
N ASP A 324 -27.11 -0.43 -18.92
CA ASP A 324 -27.94 -1.63 -18.76
C ASP A 324 -27.62 -2.38 -17.45
N TYR A 325 -26.44 -2.16 -16.85
CA TYR A 325 -26.05 -2.81 -15.61
C TYR A 325 -26.55 -2.11 -14.35
N TRP A 326 -26.71 -0.77 -14.38
CA TRP A 326 -27.21 0.00 -13.23
C TRP A 326 -28.66 0.46 -13.35
N ASN A 327 -29.25 0.39 -14.54
CA ASN A 327 -30.68 0.60 -14.75
C ASN A 327 -31.49 -0.66 -14.36
N VAL A 328 -31.49 -0.97 -13.07
CA VAL A 328 -32.20 -2.11 -12.49
C VAL A 328 -33.49 -1.69 -11.80
N ILE A 329 -34.43 -2.62 -11.63
CA ILE A 329 -35.64 -2.39 -10.83
C ILE A 329 -35.23 -2.14 -9.38
N LYS A 330 -35.66 -0.99 -8.84
CA LYS A 330 -35.41 -0.57 -7.46
C LYS A 330 -36.71 -0.62 -6.66
N ILE A 331 -36.59 -1.10 -5.42
CA ILE A 331 -37.59 -0.97 -4.37
C ILE A 331 -37.07 0.09 -3.41
N GLU A 332 -37.83 1.16 -3.23
CA GLU A 332 -37.38 2.37 -2.54
C GLU A 332 -38.32 2.69 -1.38
N TYR A 333 -37.73 2.91 -0.22
CA TYR A 333 -38.42 3.37 0.99
C TYR A 333 -37.75 4.61 1.54
N PHE A 334 -38.53 5.43 2.25
CA PHE A 334 -38.11 6.71 2.77
C PHE A 334 -38.41 6.79 4.27
N ALA A 335 -37.46 7.34 5.04
CA ALA A 335 -37.60 7.54 6.48
C ALA A 335 -37.23 8.97 6.90
N LYS A 336 -37.90 9.48 7.94
CA LYS A 336 -37.62 10.77 8.58
C LYS A 336 -38.10 10.80 10.03
N SER A 337 -37.54 11.70 10.84
CA SER A 337 -37.83 11.81 12.28
C SER A 337 -39.31 12.07 12.63
N THR A 338 -39.99 12.80 11.74
CA THR A 338 -41.42 13.17 11.83
C THR A 338 -42.33 12.23 11.04
N GLY A 339 -41.81 11.09 10.56
CA GLY A 339 -42.56 10.12 9.77
C GLY A 339 -43.60 9.32 10.58
N ASN A 340 -44.26 8.37 9.92
CA ASN A 340 -45.25 7.48 10.55
C ASN A 340 -45.13 6.05 10.00
N ASP A 341 -44.83 5.09 10.89
CA ASP A 341 -44.59 3.68 10.54
C ASP A 341 -45.84 2.92 10.07
N ALA A 342 -47.04 3.51 10.23
CA ALA A 342 -48.27 2.98 9.66
C ALA A 342 -48.44 3.27 8.15
N GLN A 343 -47.55 4.07 7.55
CA GLN A 343 -47.58 4.44 6.14
C GLN A 343 -46.78 3.47 5.27
N GLN A 344 -46.84 3.66 3.95
CA GLN A 344 -46.12 2.84 2.96
C GLN A 344 -44.64 3.26 2.76
N CYS A 345 -44.13 4.17 3.59
CA CYS A 345 -42.77 4.72 3.53
C CYS A 345 -42.37 5.25 2.15
N THR A 346 -43.28 5.93 1.43
CA THR A 346 -42.97 6.55 0.13
C THR A 346 -42.28 7.91 0.32
N SER A 347 -41.75 8.50 -0.75
CA SER A 347 -41.13 9.83 -0.69
C SER A 347 -42.08 10.92 -0.16
N LEU A 348 -43.38 10.78 -0.43
CA LEU A 348 -44.44 11.67 0.07
C LEU A 348 -44.87 11.36 1.51
N ASN A 349 -44.88 10.08 1.90
CA ASN A 349 -45.30 9.60 3.21
C ASN A 349 -44.22 8.71 3.85
N PRO A 350 -43.09 9.29 4.29
CA PRO A 350 -41.97 8.54 4.85
C PRO A 350 -42.29 7.99 6.25
N CYS A 351 -41.63 6.89 6.60
CA CYS A 351 -41.76 6.24 7.90
C CYS A 351 -40.87 6.87 8.96
N LYS A 352 -41.20 6.61 10.23
CA LYS A 352 -40.49 7.17 11.38
C LYS A 352 -39.24 6.38 11.72
N THR A 353 -39.34 5.06 11.64
CA THR A 353 -38.31 4.11 12.06
C THR A 353 -38.01 3.12 10.96
N LEU A 354 -36.87 2.43 11.09
CA LEU A 354 -36.53 1.29 10.25
C LEU A 354 -37.33 0.02 10.62
N ASP A 355 -38.06 0.05 11.75
CA ASP A 355 -38.91 -1.04 12.21
C ASP A 355 -40.28 -1.09 11.48
N ALA A 356 -40.57 -0.11 10.63
CA ALA A 356 -41.82 -0.08 9.86
C ALA A 356 -42.03 -1.38 9.08
N SER A 357 -43.25 -1.94 9.18
CA SER A 357 -43.56 -3.28 8.67
C SER A 357 -43.24 -3.45 7.19
N VAL A 358 -43.48 -2.42 6.36
CA VAL A 358 -43.23 -2.47 4.92
C VAL A 358 -41.72 -2.49 4.58
N ILE A 359 -40.87 -1.86 5.40
CA ILE A 359 -39.41 -1.89 5.27
C ILE A 359 -38.91 -3.29 5.61
N ILE A 360 -39.20 -3.77 6.83
CA ILE A 360 -38.68 -5.05 7.32
C ILE A 360 -39.18 -6.24 6.49
N SER A 361 -40.46 -6.28 6.12
CA SER A 361 -41.02 -7.39 5.34
C SER A 361 -40.44 -7.50 3.92
N ASN A 362 -39.94 -6.39 3.35
CA ASN A 362 -39.40 -6.35 1.99
C ASN A 362 -37.87 -6.28 1.92
N ILE A 363 -37.17 -6.21 3.06
CA ILE A 363 -35.71 -6.02 3.10
C ILE A 363 -34.91 -7.08 2.32
N ASN A 364 -35.49 -8.27 2.10
CA ASN A 364 -34.88 -9.37 1.36
C ASN A 364 -35.42 -9.58 -0.06
N ASN A 365 -36.17 -8.61 -0.61
CA ASN A 365 -36.72 -8.65 -1.99
C ASN A 365 -35.65 -8.91 -3.06
N ILE A 366 -35.88 -9.76 -4.07
CA ILE A 366 -34.85 -10.08 -5.08
C ILE A 366 -34.26 -8.85 -5.82
N ASN A 367 -35.03 -7.76 -5.94
CA ASN A 367 -34.63 -6.53 -6.59
C ASN A 367 -33.66 -5.69 -5.73
N ALA A 368 -33.12 -4.61 -6.32
CA ALA A 368 -32.31 -3.67 -5.56
C ALA A 368 -33.20 -2.95 -4.53
N TYR A 369 -32.71 -2.80 -3.30
CA TYR A 369 -33.51 -2.30 -2.16
C TYR A 369 -32.79 -1.12 -1.52
N PHE A 370 -33.48 0.00 -1.43
CA PHE A 370 -32.97 1.27 -0.94
C PHE A 370 -33.84 1.83 0.18
N VAL A 371 -33.18 2.32 1.23
CA VAL A 371 -33.81 3.15 2.25
C VAL A 371 -33.11 4.50 2.26
N TYR A 372 -33.87 5.52 1.90
CA TYR A 372 -33.45 6.92 1.85
C TYR A 372 -33.88 7.63 3.14
N ILE A 373 -32.95 8.26 3.83
CA ILE A 373 -33.21 8.91 5.12
C ILE A 373 -33.06 10.42 4.94
N TYR A 374 -34.09 11.20 5.25
CA TYR A 374 -34.06 12.66 5.09
C TYR A 374 -33.18 13.32 6.16
N ASP A 375 -33.49 13.03 7.42
CA ASP A 375 -32.85 13.64 8.59
C ASP A 375 -32.33 12.55 9.54
N SER A 376 -33.22 11.92 10.32
CA SER A 376 -32.89 10.87 11.25
C SER A 376 -33.97 9.80 11.31
N THR A 377 -33.57 8.60 11.73
CA THR A 377 -34.43 7.46 11.99
C THR A 377 -33.84 6.63 13.12
N SER A 378 -34.55 5.60 13.56
CA SER A 378 -34.05 4.67 14.57
C SER A 378 -34.35 3.22 14.21
N ILE A 379 -33.58 2.31 14.79
CA ILE A 379 -33.84 0.88 14.79
C ILE A 379 -33.90 0.39 16.24
N THR A 380 -35.00 -0.27 16.58
CA THR A 380 -35.25 -0.85 17.92
C THR A 380 -35.16 -2.37 17.91
N ASN A 381 -35.50 -3.02 16.81
CA ASN A 381 -35.46 -4.48 16.67
C ASN A 381 -34.29 -4.93 15.79
N THR A 382 -34.21 -6.25 15.57
CA THR A 382 -33.23 -6.84 14.66
C THR A 382 -33.74 -6.78 13.21
N ALA A 383 -33.01 -6.09 12.32
CA ALA A 383 -33.20 -6.21 10.87
C ALA A 383 -32.35 -7.36 10.32
N VAL A 384 -32.96 -8.37 9.71
CA VAL A 384 -32.26 -9.52 9.13
C VAL A 384 -32.09 -9.35 7.63
N ILE A 385 -30.84 -9.24 7.17
CA ILE A 385 -30.47 -9.04 5.77
C ILE A 385 -29.76 -10.31 5.27
N SER A 386 -30.45 -11.09 4.43
CA SER A 386 -29.98 -12.38 3.91
C SER A 386 -29.84 -12.42 2.38
N GLN A 387 -30.29 -11.41 1.65
CA GLN A 387 -30.11 -11.37 0.20
C GLN A 387 -28.64 -11.20 -0.20
N ALA A 388 -28.13 -12.09 -1.04
CA ALA A 388 -26.74 -12.06 -1.51
C ALA A 388 -26.56 -11.49 -2.93
N VAL A 389 -27.63 -11.34 -3.73
CA VAL A 389 -27.51 -10.92 -5.14
C VAL A 389 -27.23 -9.42 -5.30
N MET A 390 -27.91 -8.57 -4.54
CA MET A 390 -27.76 -7.11 -4.56
C MET A 390 -27.69 -6.57 -3.13
N PRO A 391 -26.82 -5.57 -2.86
CA PRO A 391 -26.73 -4.97 -1.55
C PRO A 391 -28.02 -4.23 -1.17
N ARG A 392 -28.33 -4.24 0.13
CA ARG A 392 -29.35 -3.38 0.74
C ARG A 392 -28.70 -2.07 1.12
N THR A 393 -29.13 -0.98 0.49
CA THR A 393 -28.47 0.31 0.65
C THR A 393 -29.29 1.20 1.57
N PHE A 394 -28.68 1.66 2.65
CA PHE A 394 -29.20 2.69 3.53
C PHE A 394 -28.37 3.94 3.34
N ARG A 395 -28.99 5.04 2.93
CA ARG A 395 -28.26 6.29 2.65
C ARG A 395 -29.08 7.54 2.92
N ASN A 396 -28.37 8.67 2.97
CA ASN A 396 -28.96 9.99 3.08
C ASN A 396 -29.87 10.36 1.88
N TYR A 397 -30.70 11.37 2.07
CA TYR A 397 -31.55 11.98 1.06
C TYR A 397 -31.70 13.49 1.33
N PRO A 398 -31.71 14.35 0.29
CA PRO A 398 -31.69 14.05 -1.15
C PRO A 398 -30.33 13.58 -1.69
N LEU A 399 -30.34 12.90 -2.84
CA LEU A 399 -29.16 12.18 -3.39
C LEU A 399 -28.06 13.08 -3.96
N ASP A 400 -28.38 14.34 -4.23
CA ASP A 400 -27.46 15.37 -4.67
C ASP A 400 -26.73 16.05 -3.50
N ASN A 401 -27.04 15.68 -2.26
CA ASN A 401 -26.41 16.18 -1.06
C ASN A 401 -25.43 15.15 -0.46
N THR A 402 -24.33 15.62 0.10
CA THR A 402 -23.34 14.81 0.85
C THR A 402 -23.50 14.93 2.38
N GLN A 403 -24.55 15.61 2.85
CA GLN A 403 -24.86 15.70 4.27
C GLN A 403 -25.30 14.35 4.82
N LEU A 404 -24.77 13.98 5.99
CA LEU A 404 -25.10 12.73 6.65
C LEU A 404 -26.52 12.74 7.21
N SER A 405 -27.17 11.58 7.14
CA SER A 405 -28.43 11.31 7.84
C SER A 405 -28.21 10.34 8.99
N SER A 406 -28.98 10.46 10.07
CA SER A 406 -28.71 9.71 11.30
C SER A 406 -29.52 8.43 11.43
N ILE A 407 -28.85 7.35 11.88
CA ILE A 407 -29.51 6.13 12.36
C ILE A 407 -29.17 5.96 13.84
N LEU A 408 -30.18 6.10 14.70
CA LEU A 408 -30.07 5.76 16.12
C LEU A 408 -30.29 4.26 16.32
N ILE A 409 -29.23 3.56 16.75
CA ILE A 409 -29.25 2.16 17.14
C ILE A 409 -29.59 2.10 18.63
N ARG A 410 -30.82 1.71 18.94
CA ARG A 410 -31.30 1.52 20.32
C ARG A 410 -30.67 0.29 20.96
N SER A 411 -30.82 0.14 22.27
CA SER A 411 -30.25 -0.93 23.09
C SER A 411 -30.39 -2.32 22.46
N THR A 412 -31.58 -2.71 21.99
CA THR A 412 -31.85 -3.99 21.30
C THR A 412 -31.74 -3.93 19.77
N GLY A 413 -31.63 -2.73 19.20
CA GLY A 413 -31.57 -2.51 17.76
C GLY A 413 -30.27 -3.02 17.16
N ARG A 414 -30.36 -3.69 16.00
CA ARG A 414 -29.19 -4.18 15.26
C ARG A 414 -29.52 -4.62 13.83
N PHE A 415 -28.48 -4.77 13.01
CA PHE A 415 -28.53 -5.39 11.70
C PHE A 415 -27.81 -6.75 11.73
N ASN A 416 -28.53 -7.83 11.44
CA ASN A 416 -27.97 -9.17 11.29
C ASN A 416 -27.78 -9.48 9.81
N ILE A 417 -26.53 -9.68 9.39
CA ILE A 417 -26.16 -9.77 7.98
C ILE A 417 -25.64 -11.18 7.67
N THR A 418 -26.35 -11.85 6.76
CA THR A 418 -25.87 -13.07 6.07
C THR A 418 -25.79 -12.89 4.56
N GLY A 419 -26.35 -11.80 4.03
CA GLY A 419 -26.25 -11.36 2.64
C GLY A 419 -25.41 -10.08 2.49
N LYS A 420 -25.84 -9.15 1.63
CA LYS A 420 -25.09 -7.92 1.32
C LYS A 420 -25.80 -6.66 1.83
N VAL A 421 -25.07 -5.78 2.51
CA VAL A 421 -25.57 -4.48 2.98
C VAL A 421 -24.55 -3.37 2.70
N ARG A 422 -25.05 -2.19 2.36
CA ARG A 422 -24.29 -0.96 2.24
C ARG A 422 -24.90 0.13 3.12
N PHE A 423 -24.05 0.83 3.84
CA PHE A 423 -24.39 2.08 4.52
C PHE A 423 -23.52 3.19 3.94
N GLN A 424 -24.16 4.23 3.43
CA GLN A 424 -23.47 5.33 2.74
C GLN A 424 -23.99 6.66 3.27
N LEU A 425 -23.09 7.57 3.65
CA LEU A 425 -23.46 8.90 4.17
C LEU A 425 -24.38 8.83 5.40
N ILE A 426 -24.08 7.89 6.31
CA ILE A 426 -24.85 7.67 7.54
C ILE A 426 -24.05 8.10 8.77
N ASN A 427 -24.69 8.87 9.64
CA ASN A 427 -24.25 9.12 11.00
C ASN A 427 -24.89 8.11 11.97
N PHE A 428 -24.15 7.09 12.39
CA PHE A 428 -24.60 6.12 13.38
C PHE A 428 -24.47 6.69 14.79
N ILE A 429 -25.57 6.63 15.53
CA ILE A 429 -25.63 7.03 16.94
C ILE A 429 -26.01 5.79 17.75
N MET A 430 -25.25 5.48 18.79
CA MET A 430 -25.55 4.33 19.65
C MET A 430 -26.05 4.76 21.03
N GLU A 431 -27.20 4.21 21.42
CA GLU A 431 -27.77 4.37 22.75
C GLU A 431 -26.82 3.76 23.80
N SER A 432 -26.67 4.45 24.93
CA SER A 432 -25.89 3.98 26.07
C SER A 432 -26.45 2.67 26.62
N THR A 433 -25.57 1.71 26.91
CA THR A 433 -25.96 0.39 27.44
C THR A 433 -24.92 -0.13 28.43
N GLU A 434 -25.35 -0.98 29.37
CA GLU A 434 -24.43 -1.88 30.08
C GLU A 434 -23.84 -2.92 29.12
N LEU A 435 -22.77 -3.61 29.53
CA LEU A 435 -22.11 -4.63 28.72
C LEU A 435 -23.10 -5.67 28.14
N GLN A 436 -23.15 -5.75 26.81
CA GLN A 436 -24.07 -6.57 26.02
C GLN A 436 -23.29 -7.45 25.04
N LYS A 437 -22.92 -8.66 25.49
CA LYS A 437 -22.18 -9.62 24.67
C LYS A 437 -23.01 -10.10 23.47
N LYS A 438 -22.39 -10.16 22.29
CA LYS A 438 -23.00 -10.65 21.03
C LYS A 438 -24.27 -9.91 20.59
N LEU A 439 -24.40 -8.64 20.96
CA LEU A 439 -25.47 -7.74 20.49
C LEU A 439 -24.88 -6.49 19.82
N PRO A 440 -24.04 -6.64 18.77
CA PRO A 440 -23.43 -5.49 18.09
C PRO A 440 -24.49 -4.67 17.32
N GLY A 441 -24.15 -3.44 16.93
CA GLY A 441 -24.99 -2.65 16.03
C GLY A 441 -25.15 -3.27 14.64
N ILE A 442 -24.04 -3.77 14.08
CA ILE A 442 -23.98 -4.45 12.78
C ILE A 442 -23.25 -5.78 12.98
N TYR A 443 -23.90 -6.89 12.64
CA TYR A 443 -23.41 -8.25 12.87
C TYR A 443 -23.25 -9.03 11.56
N GLY A 444 -22.00 -9.31 11.17
CA GLY A 444 -21.67 -10.25 10.09
C GLY A 444 -21.68 -11.70 10.61
N LEU A 445 -22.66 -12.49 10.16
CA LEU A 445 -22.97 -13.82 10.70
C LEU A 445 -22.67 -14.99 9.74
N SER A 446 -22.12 -14.71 8.56
CA SER A 446 -21.88 -15.72 7.52
C SER A 446 -20.68 -15.36 6.66
N GLN A 447 -20.02 -16.36 6.09
CA GLN A 447 -19.00 -16.18 5.05
C GLN A 447 -19.55 -15.55 3.75
N LEU A 448 -20.87 -15.57 3.53
CA LEU A 448 -21.50 -14.87 2.40
C LEU A 448 -21.82 -13.41 2.72
N ALA A 449 -21.61 -12.98 3.97
CA ALA A 449 -21.89 -11.61 4.37
C ALA A 449 -20.94 -10.63 3.67
N GLU A 450 -21.50 -9.55 3.16
CA GLU A 450 -20.76 -8.40 2.62
C GLU A 450 -21.29 -7.16 3.32
N ILE A 451 -20.42 -6.45 4.04
CA ILE A 451 -20.75 -5.21 4.75
C ILE A 451 -19.85 -4.14 4.17
N ASP A 452 -20.46 -3.14 3.55
CA ASP A 452 -19.81 -1.97 2.95
C ASP A 452 -20.23 -0.72 3.71
N ILE A 453 -19.30 -0.10 4.44
CA ILE A 453 -19.49 1.16 5.16
C ILE A 453 -18.72 2.25 4.41
N GLU A 454 -19.41 3.32 4.04
CA GLU A 454 -18.84 4.39 3.22
C GLU A 454 -19.26 5.78 3.70
N ASP A 455 -18.29 6.68 3.87
CA ASP A 455 -18.53 8.09 4.25
C ASP A 455 -19.46 8.20 5.46
N CYS A 456 -19.23 7.32 6.45
CA CYS A 456 -20.09 7.22 7.63
C CYS A 456 -19.39 7.81 8.85
N GLN A 457 -20.19 8.16 9.85
CA GLN A 457 -19.71 8.50 11.17
C GLN A 457 -20.29 7.57 12.23
N PHE A 458 -19.57 7.41 13.33
CA PHE A 458 -20.01 6.66 14.47
C PHE A 458 -19.76 7.43 15.77
N HIS A 459 -20.85 7.66 16.51
CA HIS A 459 -20.85 8.42 17.76
C HIS A 459 -21.71 7.75 18.82
N MET A 460 -21.47 8.12 20.06
CA MET A 460 -22.36 7.80 21.17
C MET A 460 -23.50 8.81 21.25
N GLN A 461 -24.66 8.39 21.77
CA GLN A 461 -25.78 9.30 21.98
C GLN A 461 -25.48 10.39 23.01
N ASP A 462 -24.80 10.03 24.10
CA ASP A 462 -24.48 10.90 25.22
C ASP A 462 -22.97 10.79 25.55
N ASN A 463 -22.22 11.90 25.42
CA ASN A 463 -20.76 11.91 25.57
C ASN A 463 -20.24 11.56 26.97
N GLU A 464 -21.09 11.64 27.99
CA GLU A 464 -20.75 11.28 29.38
C GLU A 464 -21.13 9.83 29.74
N SER A 465 -21.75 9.10 28.80
CA SER A 465 -22.20 7.72 29.01
C SER A 465 -21.16 6.70 28.51
N GLN A 466 -21.50 5.41 28.58
CA GLN A 466 -20.73 4.32 27.99
C GLN A 466 -21.60 3.47 27.06
N ILE A 467 -21.00 2.90 26.01
CA ILE A 467 -21.66 1.87 25.20
C ILE A 467 -21.18 0.48 25.63
N GLY A 468 -22.12 -0.42 25.86
CA GLY A 468 -21.81 -1.79 26.27
C GLY A 468 -21.71 -2.77 25.10
N LYS A 469 -21.82 -2.31 23.86
CA LYS A 469 -21.82 -3.15 22.65
C LYS A 469 -20.89 -2.63 21.57
N CYS A 470 -20.39 -3.56 20.77
CA CYS A 470 -19.58 -3.27 19.59
C CYS A 470 -20.41 -2.62 18.47
N PHE A 471 -19.81 -1.72 17.70
CA PHE A 471 -20.49 -1.15 16.52
C PHE A 471 -20.57 -2.17 15.38
N ILE A 472 -19.43 -2.74 14.98
CA ILE A 472 -19.36 -3.76 13.91
C ILE A 472 -18.67 -5.02 14.43
N TYR A 473 -19.36 -6.15 14.40
CA TYR A 473 -18.78 -7.45 14.75
C TYR A 473 -18.93 -8.45 13.61
N LEU A 474 -17.81 -9.05 13.18
CA LEU A 474 -17.74 -10.00 12.08
C LEU A 474 -17.21 -11.36 12.58
N GLU A 475 -18.05 -12.40 12.58
CA GLU A 475 -17.76 -13.68 13.29
C GLU A 475 -17.38 -14.87 12.38
N LYS A 476 -17.59 -14.79 11.07
CA LYS A 476 -17.49 -15.97 10.18
C LYS A 476 -16.60 -15.80 8.95
N GLY A 477 -15.91 -14.68 8.78
CA GLY A 477 -15.32 -14.30 7.50
C GLY A 477 -16.32 -13.51 6.66
N GLY A 478 -16.20 -13.58 5.33
CA GLY A 478 -16.92 -12.72 4.39
C GLY A 478 -15.98 -11.78 3.64
N ASN A 479 -16.51 -10.93 2.76
CA ASN A 479 -15.72 -9.88 2.11
C ASN A 479 -16.29 -8.52 2.54
N HIS A 480 -15.55 -7.76 3.34
CA HIS A 480 -16.06 -6.54 3.96
C HIS A 480 -15.20 -5.33 3.65
N ALA A 481 -15.82 -4.17 3.62
CA ALA A 481 -15.12 -2.90 3.45
C ALA A 481 -15.66 -1.83 4.39
N ILE A 482 -14.73 -1.10 4.98
CA ILE A 482 -14.99 0.10 5.78
C ILE A 482 -14.10 1.19 5.19
N SER A 483 -14.70 2.22 4.62
CA SER A 483 -13.99 3.32 3.98
C SER A 483 -14.53 4.65 4.46
N TYR A 484 -13.63 5.60 4.75
CA TYR A 484 -14.01 6.95 5.22
C TYR A 484 -14.93 6.93 6.45
N LEU A 485 -14.73 5.98 7.37
CA LEU A 485 -15.43 5.95 8.66
C LEU A 485 -14.73 6.90 9.63
N ILE A 486 -15.49 7.80 10.26
CA ILE A 486 -15.01 8.61 11.39
C ILE A 486 -15.71 8.13 12.65
N ALA A 487 -14.97 7.44 13.52
CA ALA A 487 -15.40 7.05 14.85
C ALA A 487 -14.70 7.96 15.87
N LYS A 488 -15.46 8.70 16.67
CA LYS A 488 -14.89 9.72 17.54
C LYS A 488 -15.59 9.83 18.89
N ASP A 489 -14.81 10.10 19.93
CA ASP A 489 -15.28 10.37 21.30
C ASP A 489 -16.14 9.21 21.85
N ILE A 490 -15.59 8.00 21.79
CA ILE A 490 -16.29 6.76 22.16
C ILE A 490 -15.68 6.17 23.43
N SER A 491 -16.50 5.96 24.45
CA SER A 491 -16.20 5.20 25.66
C SER A 491 -17.03 3.92 25.67
N SER A 492 -16.37 2.76 25.57
CA SER A 492 -17.04 1.48 25.29
C SER A 492 -16.47 0.32 26.09
N GLU A 493 -17.31 -0.59 26.58
CA GLU A 493 -16.87 -1.85 27.19
C GLU A 493 -16.36 -2.88 26.16
N GLU A 494 -16.68 -2.68 24.88
CA GLU A 494 -16.28 -3.51 23.73
C GLU A 494 -15.48 -2.67 22.71
N ASN A 495 -14.82 -3.32 21.74
CA ASN A 495 -14.17 -2.59 20.63
C ASN A 495 -15.21 -1.90 19.74
N SER A 496 -14.83 -0.84 19.03
CA SER A 496 -15.69 -0.27 17.97
C SER A 496 -15.86 -1.26 16.82
N ILE A 497 -14.78 -1.93 16.42
CA ILE A 497 -14.79 -2.96 15.39
C ILE A 497 -14.18 -4.23 15.95
N LYS A 498 -14.87 -5.36 15.77
CA LYS A 498 -14.40 -6.68 16.16
C LYS A 498 -14.44 -7.64 14.98
N ILE A 499 -13.34 -8.33 14.74
CA ILE A 499 -13.15 -9.29 13.65
C ILE A 499 -12.71 -10.61 14.30
N ASP A 500 -13.59 -11.59 14.35
CA ASP A 500 -13.27 -12.95 14.84
C ASP A 500 -13.50 -13.92 13.67
N PHE A 501 -12.60 -13.91 12.68
CA PHE A 501 -12.76 -14.71 11.47
C PHE A 501 -12.42 -16.18 11.71
N SER A 502 -13.44 -16.98 12.02
CA SER A 502 -13.33 -18.44 12.14
C SER A 502 -13.35 -19.19 10.79
N GLN A 503 -13.59 -18.49 9.68
CA GLN A 503 -13.60 -19.04 8.31
C GLN A 503 -12.95 -18.04 7.35
N SER A 504 -12.56 -18.49 6.15
CA SER A 504 -11.87 -17.63 5.17
C SER A 504 -12.69 -16.40 4.80
N GLY A 505 -12.02 -15.25 4.74
CA GLY A 505 -12.65 -13.96 4.52
C GLY A 505 -11.64 -12.83 4.54
N SER A 506 -12.02 -11.72 3.93
CA SER A 506 -11.23 -10.51 3.81
C SER A 506 -11.97 -9.30 4.36
N ILE A 507 -11.22 -8.38 4.98
CA ILE A 507 -11.73 -7.06 5.32
C ILE A 507 -10.69 -6.00 4.98
N ARG A 508 -11.16 -4.93 4.34
CA ARG A 508 -10.39 -3.70 4.10
C ARG A 508 -10.93 -2.56 4.97
N ILE A 509 -10.06 -1.92 5.72
CA ILE A 509 -10.35 -0.68 6.45
C ILE A 509 -9.46 0.40 5.84
N ALA A 510 -10.06 1.36 5.14
CA ALA A 510 -9.36 2.36 4.36
C ALA A 510 -9.79 3.78 4.72
N ASP A 511 -8.86 4.74 4.64
CA ASP A 511 -9.16 6.18 4.73
C ASP A 511 -9.99 6.57 5.98
N SER A 512 -9.87 5.82 7.07
CA SER A 512 -10.75 5.91 8.24
C SER A 512 -10.03 6.50 9.46
N GLN A 513 -10.79 7.14 10.34
CA GLN A 513 -10.29 7.84 11.52
C GLN A 513 -10.95 7.34 12.80
N PHE A 514 -10.14 7.00 13.79
CA PHE A 514 -10.55 6.57 15.12
C PHE A 514 -9.90 7.53 16.13
N GLU A 515 -10.69 8.44 16.68
CA GLU A 515 -10.18 9.52 17.54
C GLU A 515 -10.81 9.46 18.93
N ASN A 516 -9.98 9.54 19.96
CA ASN A 516 -10.42 9.55 21.37
C ASN A 516 -11.34 8.36 21.71
N ILE A 517 -10.87 7.15 21.40
CA ILE A 517 -11.57 5.90 21.70
C ILE A 517 -11.04 5.33 23.01
N THR A 518 -11.88 5.13 24.00
CA THR A 518 -11.52 4.53 25.29
C THR A 518 -12.27 3.23 25.48
N LYS A 519 -11.53 2.11 25.47
CA LYS A 519 -12.08 0.81 25.84
C LYS A 519 -12.05 0.66 27.37
N ILE A 520 -13.22 0.57 27.99
CA ILE A 520 -13.46 0.38 29.42
C ILE A 520 -13.27 -1.10 29.80
N GLY A 521 -12.83 -1.35 31.03
CA GLY A 521 -12.63 -2.70 31.58
C GLY A 521 -11.28 -3.33 31.26
N ASN A 522 -11.12 -4.61 31.62
CA ASN A 522 -9.82 -5.31 31.56
C ASN A 522 -9.89 -6.72 30.92
N LYS A 523 -10.98 -7.01 30.19
CA LYS A 523 -11.25 -8.36 29.64
C LYS A 523 -11.09 -8.48 28.13
N ILE A 524 -11.10 -7.36 27.42
CA ILE A 524 -11.12 -7.31 25.96
C ILE A 524 -9.93 -6.49 25.53
N ASP A 525 -9.10 -7.06 24.64
CA ASP A 525 -7.94 -6.38 24.10
C ASP A 525 -8.30 -5.48 22.92
N GLY A 526 -7.45 -4.50 22.62
CA GLY A 526 -7.69 -3.51 21.57
C GLY A 526 -8.49 -2.30 22.08
N GLY A 527 -8.08 -1.08 21.73
CA GLY A 527 -8.92 0.10 22.00
C GLY A 527 -10.04 0.23 20.99
N ALA A 528 -9.68 0.57 19.75
CA ALA A 528 -10.64 0.78 18.67
C ALA A 528 -11.02 -0.55 17.98
N LEU A 529 -10.03 -1.41 17.75
CA LEU A 529 -10.18 -2.62 16.94
C LEU A 529 -9.53 -3.84 17.60
N SER A 530 -10.24 -4.96 17.52
CA SER A 530 -9.71 -6.29 17.83
C SER A 530 -9.91 -7.22 16.63
N ALA A 531 -8.84 -7.91 16.22
CA ALA A 531 -8.85 -8.85 15.10
C ALA A 531 -8.21 -10.18 15.49
N ILE A 532 -8.97 -11.27 15.34
CA ILE A 532 -8.55 -12.66 15.52
C ILE A 532 -8.80 -13.39 14.20
N LEU A 533 -7.73 -13.89 13.58
CA LEU A 533 -7.74 -14.53 12.27
C LEU A 533 -7.37 -16.01 12.40
N GLU A 534 -8.35 -16.91 12.23
CA GLU A 534 -8.21 -18.36 12.49
C GLU A 534 -8.21 -19.21 11.21
N SER A 535 -8.32 -18.59 10.03
CA SER A 535 -8.38 -19.26 8.73
C SER A 535 -7.51 -18.55 7.68
N SER A 536 -7.71 -18.83 6.39
CA SER A 536 -7.04 -18.08 5.29
C SER A 536 -7.65 -16.68 5.15
N ASN A 537 -7.35 -15.82 6.11
CA ASN A 537 -7.95 -14.50 6.26
C ASN A 537 -7.03 -13.36 5.84
N ILE A 538 -7.62 -12.27 5.37
CA ILE A 538 -6.88 -11.07 4.98
C ILE A 538 -7.47 -9.85 5.67
N LEU A 539 -6.67 -9.13 6.45
CA LEU A 539 -7.01 -7.82 7.01
C LEU A 539 -6.05 -6.76 6.47
N ASN A 540 -6.58 -5.84 5.69
CA ASN A 540 -5.82 -4.71 5.15
C ASN A 540 -6.29 -3.42 5.81
N ILE A 541 -5.39 -2.72 6.49
CA ILE A 541 -5.64 -1.38 7.07
C ILE A 541 -4.75 -0.37 6.36
N LYS A 542 -5.37 0.60 5.71
CA LYS A 542 -4.71 1.47 4.75
C LYS A 542 -5.13 2.92 4.93
N ASP A 543 -4.19 3.85 4.90
CA ASP A 543 -4.49 5.30 4.94
C ASP A 543 -5.36 5.70 6.16
N CYS A 544 -5.22 4.98 7.29
CA CYS A 544 -6.04 5.19 8.48
C CYS A 544 -5.30 6.01 9.55
N LYS A 545 -6.06 6.62 10.46
CA LYS A 545 -5.53 7.34 11.63
C LYS A 545 -6.20 6.83 12.91
N PHE A 546 -5.37 6.39 13.85
CA PHE A 546 -5.75 6.06 15.22
C PHE A 546 -5.10 7.07 16.14
N ALA A 547 -5.89 7.93 16.76
CA ALA A 547 -5.40 8.99 17.62
C ALA A 547 -6.01 8.89 19.02
N THR A 548 -5.17 8.89 20.05
CA THR A 548 -5.57 8.85 21.46
C THR A 548 -6.49 7.66 21.79
N CYS A 549 -6.29 6.52 21.13
CA CYS A 549 -7.02 5.28 21.44
C CYS A 549 -6.43 4.64 22.71
N LYS A 550 -7.28 4.15 23.61
CA LYS A 550 -6.87 3.69 24.95
C LYS A 550 -7.45 2.32 25.27
N ALA A 551 -6.58 1.41 25.73
CA ALA A 551 -6.90 0.10 26.27
C ALA A 551 -6.13 -0.10 27.58
N GLN A 552 -6.49 0.67 28.62
CA GLN A 552 -5.62 0.99 29.77
C GLN A 552 -5.03 -0.22 30.52
N ASP A 553 -5.80 -1.30 30.63
CA ASP A 553 -5.46 -2.50 31.41
C ASP A 553 -5.24 -3.74 30.53
N THR A 554 -5.10 -3.55 29.22
CA THR A 554 -5.08 -4.61 28.21
C THR A 554 -4.06 -4.32 27.12
N PHE A 555 -3.96 -5.18 26.11
CA PHE A 555 -2.98 -5.05 25.03
C PHE A 555 -3.53 -4.25 23.84
N GLY A 556 -2.68 -3.48 23.16
CA GLY A 556 -3.01 -2.82 21.90
C GLY A 556 -3.91 -1.60 22.07
N GLY A 557 -3.34 -0.42 22.31
CA GLY A 557 -4.15 0.76 22.66
C GLY A 557 -5.05 1.24 21.53
N ALA A 558 -4.64 1.06 20.27
CA ALA A 558 -5.53 1.20 19.12
C ALA A 558 -6.01 -0.16 18.60
N ILE A 559 -5.06 -1.06 18.32
CA ILE A 559 -5.33 -2.33 17.66
C ILE A 559 -4.72 -3.49 18.46
N TYR A 560 -5.54 -4.50 18.70
CA TYR A 560 -5.09 -5.85 19.03
C TYR A 560 -5.30 -6.76 17.82
N ALA A 561 -4.25 -7.49 17.45
CA ALA A 561 -4.26 -8.42 16.33
C ALA A 561 -3.69 -9.78 16.74
N GLN A 562 -4.45 -10.84 16.51
CA GLN A 562 -4.05 -12.22 16.75
C GLN A 562 -4.18 -13.03 15.46
N ILE A 563 -3.11 -13.73 15.10
CA ILE A 563 -3.06 -14.64 13.97
C ILE A 563 -2.90 -16.07 14.49
N SER A 564 -3.90 -16.90 14.21
CA SER A 564 -3.97 -18.31 14.63
C SER A 564 -4.03 -19.24 13.43
N ASN A 565 -3.58 -18.78 12.24
CA ASN A 565 -3.48 -19.60 11.05
C ASN A 565 -2.31 -19.15 10.18
N SER A 566 -1.60 -20.13 9.63
CA SER A 566 -0.41 -19.88 8.83
C SER A 566 -0.66 -19.18 7.49
N ASN A 567 -1.90 -19.21 6.99
CA ASN A 567 -2.33 -18.55 5.75
C ASN A 567 -3.02 -17.20 5.99
N ALA A 568 -3.16 -16.76 7.24
CA ALA A 568 -3.71 -15.45 7.53
C ALA A 568 -2.67 -14.35 7.32
N GLN A 569 -3.13 -13.21 6.82
CA GLN A 569 -2.30 -12.04 6.54
C GLN A 569 -2.93 -10.77 7.10
N ILE A 570 -2.13 -9.97 7.78
CA ILE A 570 -2.47 -8.61 8.18
C ILE A 570 -1.47 -7.65 7.54
N THR A 571 -1.95 -6.58 6.91
CA THR A 571 -1.09 -5.57 6.30
C THR A 571 -1.53 -4.17 6.70
N LEU A 572 -0.59 -3.39 7.24
CA LEU A 572 -0.74 -1.97 7.55
C LEU A 572 0.01 -1.14 6.50
N THR A 573 -0.68 -0.15 5.91
CA THR A 573 -0.13 0.71 4.86
C THR A 573 -0.47 2.18 5.15
N ARG A 574 0.51 3.09 5.15
CA ARG A 574 0.32 4.54 5.38
C ARG A 574 -0.60 4.88 6.57
N THR A 575 -0.56 4.07 7.62
CA THR A 575 -1.46 4.19 8.78
C THR A 575 -0.72 4.83 9.95
N GLN A 576 -1.41 5.72 10.66
CA GLN A 576 -0.85 6.50 11.76
C GLN A 576 -1.45 6.07 13.10
N PHE A 577 -0.59 5.87 14.10
CA PHE A 577 -0.92 5.61 15.49
C PHE A 577 -0.31 6.73 16.32
N LEU A 578 -1.15 7.59 16.88
CA LEU A 578 -0.74 8.83 17.54
C LEU A 578 -1.25 8.84 18.97
N GLN A 579 -0.34 8.95 19.95
CA GLN A 579 -0.71 9.13 21.37
C GLN A 579 -1.62 8.03 21.92
N CYS A 580 -1.52 6.82 21.37
CA CYS A 580 -2.31 5.68 21.81
C CYS A 580 -1.70 5.05 23.09
N TYR A 581 -2.54 4.42 23.89
CA TYR A 581 -2.20 4.02 25.26
C TYR A 581 -2.72 2.63 25.61
N ALA A 582 -1.87 1.79 26.20
CA ALA A 582 -2.26 0.45 26.67
C ALA A 582 -1.38 -0.04 27.83
N GLN A 583 -1.72 -1.20 28.40
CA GLN A 583 -0.80 -1.93 29.28
C GLN A 583 0.48 -2.29 28.54
N SER A 584 0.37 -2.76 27.30
CA SER A 584 1.50 -3.08 26.41
C SER A 584 1.05 -2.89 24.97
N GLY A 585 1.95 -2.41 24.11
CA GLY A 585 1.61 -2.07 22.73
C GLY A 585 0.70 -0.85 22.67
N GLY A 586 1.21 0.33 23.07
CA GLY A 586 0.41 1.55 23.17
C GLY A 586 -0.35 1.86 21.87
N GLY A 587 0.26 1.65 20.71
CA GLY A 587 -0.44 1.67 19.42
C GLY A 587 -1.01 0.30 19.06
N LEU A 588 -0.12 -0.71 18.96
CA LEU A 588 -0.42 -2.01 18.36
C LEU A 588 0.09 -3.15 19.23
N SER A 589 -0.74 -4.18 19.40
CA SER A 589 -0.33 -5.48 19.91
C SER A 589 -0.55 -6.56 18.85
N VAL A 590 0.48 -7.38 18.59
CA VAL A 590 0.45 -8.51 17.66
C VAL A 590 0.77 -9.80 18.38
N ILE A 591 -0.11 -10.79 18.25
CA ILE A 591 0.08 -12.15 18.73
C ILE A 591 0.00 -13.10 17.53
N SER A 592 0.94 -14.03 17.43
CA SER A 592 0.92 -15.08 16.41
C SER A 592 1.14 -16.44 17.07
N ASP A 593 0.10 -17.27 17.11
CA ASP A 593 0.13 -18.57 17.79
C ASP A 593 0.44 -19.72 16.82
N GLU A 594 -0.08 -19.67 15.59
CA GLU A 594 0.07 -20.74 14.59
C GLU A 594 0.65 -20.25 13.24
N GLY A 595 1.27 -19.07 13.25
CA GLY A 595 1.98 -18.47 12.12
C GLY A 595 1.21 -17.37 11.40
N GLY A 596 1.44 -17.24 10.10
CA GLY A 596 0.85 -16.20 9.27
C GLY A 596 1.76 -14.98 9.13
N SER A 597 1.30 -13.99 8.36
CA SER A 597 2.12 -12.84 7.99
C SER A 597 1.54 -11.53 8.53
N PHE A 598 2.37 -10.77 9.22
CA PHE A 598 2.07 -9.40 9.60
C PHE A 598 3.06 -8.45 8.93
N ILE A 599 2.57 -7.52 8.12
CA ILE A 599 3.39 -6.59 7.33
C ILE A 599 3.03 -5.15 7.68
N ILE A 600 4.05 -4.35 7.99
CA ILE A 600 3.95 -2.89 8.13
C ILE A 600 4.77 -2.27 7.01
N GLU A 601 4.11 -1.52 6.11
CA GLU A 601 4.77 -0.99 4.92
C GLU A 601 4.27 0.41 4.54
N ASN A 602 4.98 1.01 3.57
CA ASN A 602 4.65 2.28 2.96
C ASN A 602 4.39 3.40 3.98
N SER A 603 5.39 3.73 4.80
CA SER A 603 5.40 4.94 5.63
C SER A 603 4.32 4.97 6.72
N CYS A 604 4.13 3.85 7.43
CA CYS A 604 3.32 3.84 8.66
C CYS A 604 4.01 4.65 9.78
N ILE A 605 3.24 5.19 10.72
CA ILE A 605 3.75 6.05 11.81
C ILE A 605 3.23 5.56 13.15
N PHE A 606 4.11 5.37 14.13
CA PHE A 606 3.82 5.19 15.54
C PHE A 606 4.50 6.32 16.29
N LYS A 607 3.71 7.25 16.83
CA LYS A 607 4.25 8.46 17.46
C LYS A 607 3.60 8.71 18.81
N GLU A 608 4.43 8.96 19.83
CA GLU A 608 3.99 9.31 21.18
C GLU A 608 3.10 8.24 21.83
N CYS A 609 3.20 6.98 21.40
CA CYS A 609 2.44 5.88 21.96
C CYS A 609 3.05 5.40 23.30
N ASN A 610 2.20 5.00 24.25
CA ASN A 610 2.63 4.70 25.62
C ASN A 610 2.12 3.33 26.13
N ALA A 611 3.05 2.52 26.66
CA ALA A 611 2.78 1.36 27.49
C ALA A 611 2.95 1.73 28.97
N ASN A 612 1.85 1.85 29.72
CA ASN A 612 1.82 2.43 31.07
C ASN A 612 2.23 1.48 32.21
N ALA A 613 2.29 0.19 31.91
CA ALA A 613 2.42 -0.86 32.91
C ALA A 613 3.07 -2.12 32.33
N GLY A 614 3.70 -2.03 31.17
CA GLY A 614 4.24 -3.18 30.46
C GLY A 614 5.23 -2.77 29.38
N ASN A 615 5.23 -3.48 28.26
CA ASN A 615 6.30 -3.40 27.27
C ASN A 615 5.80 -2.90 25.92
N GLY A 616 6.71 -2.41 25.08
CA GLY A 616 6.39 -2.01 23.71
C GLY A 616 5.53 -0.76 23.68
N GLY A 617 6.12 0.42 23.94
CA GLY A 617 5.36 1.67 24.00
C GLY A 617 4.59 1.96 22.71
N GLY A 618 5.22 1.74 21.55
CA GLY A 618 4.56 1.75 20.25
C GLY A 618 3.91 0.41 19.93
N ILE A 619 4.73 -0.64 19.89
CA ILE A 619 4.36 -1.96 19.36
C ILE A 619 4.78 -3.05 20.35
N TYR A 620 3.83 -3.93 20.70
CA TYR A 620 4.10 -5.17 21.44
C TYR A 620 3.88 -6.37 20.53
N ILE A 621 4.83 -7.30 20.50
CA ILE A 621 4.80 -8.49 19.64
C ILE A 621 5.06 -9.73 20.49
N ASN A 622 4.23 -10.76 20.32
CA ASN A 622 4.43 -12.10 20.85
C ASN A 622 4.29 -13.14 19.72
N LEU A 623 5.36 -13.87 19.42
CA LEU A 623 5.39 -14.83 18.32
C LEU A 623 5.71 -16.24 18.83
N GLU A 624 4.92 -17.22 18.42
CA GLU A 624 5.24 -18.64 18.55
C GLU A 624 5.92 -19.15 17.27
N TYR A 625 7.13 -19.70 17.40
CA TYR A 625 7.95 -20.29 16.33
C TYR A 625 8.31 -21.74 16.68
N GLY A 626 7.76 -22.73 15.98
CA GLY A 626 8.20 -24.10 16.23
C GLY A 626 7.38 -25.24 15.64
N LEU A 627 6.12 -25.01 15.27
CA LEU A 627 5.23 -26.08 14.85
C LEU A 627 5.06 -26.19 13.33
N ASN A 628 4.93 -25.09 12.57
CA ASN A 628 4.84 -25.07 11.09
C ASN A 628 5.53 -23.82 10.48
N ASP A 629 6.10 -23.92 9.28
CA ASP A 629 7.12 -23.04 8.65
C ASP A 629 6.68 -21.62 8.18
N GLN A 630 5.76 -20.91 8.84
CA GLN A 630 5.08 -19.77 8.17
C GLN A 630 4.83 -18.49 9.00
N THR A 631 5.37 -18.35 10.22
CA THR A 631 5.29 -17.07 10.97
C THR A 631 6.22 -16.02 10.36
N SER A 632 5.67 -14.86 10.01
CA SER A 632 6.43 -13.72 9.49
C SER A 632 5.95 -12.40 10.09
N PHE A 633 6.91 -11.57 10.51
CA PHE A 633 6.67 -10.20 10.92
C PHE A 633 7.68 -9.29 10.22
N VAL A 634 7.20 -8.36 9.39
CA VAL A 634 8.05 -7.53 8.54
C VAL A 634 7.69 -6.06 8.66
N ILE A 635 8.69 -5.20 8.94
CA ILE A 635 8.59 -3.75 8.79
C ILE A 635 9.41 -3.33 7.58
N ARG A 636 8.72 -2.98 6.48
CA ARG A 636 9.34 -2.53 5.23
C ARG A 636 9.57 -1.02 5.15
N ASP A 637 8.73 -0.23 5.82
CA ASP A 637 8.82 1.23 5.90
C ASP A 637 7.88 1.73 7.01
N ALA A 638 8.43 2.08 8.17
CA ALA A 638 7.67 2.69 9.26
C ALA A 638 8.53 3.63 10.12
N LEU A 639 7.92 4.69 10.65
CA LEU A 639 8.51 5.57 11.66
C LEU A 639 7.96 5.22 13.05
N ILE A 640 8.84 4.95 14.01
CA ILE A 640 8.52 4.71 15.42
C ILE A 640 9.26 5.75 16.26
N GLN A 641 8.53 6.73 16.78
CA GLN A 641 9.13 7.92 17.36
C GLN A 641 8.47 8.33 18.68
N ASP A 642 9.28 8.78 19.63
CA ASP A 642 8.82 9.37 20.91
C ASP A 642 7.88 8.43 21.71
N CYS A 643 7.97 7.12 21.50
CA CYS A 643 7.15 6.14 22.22
C CYS A 643 7.79 5.78 23.56
N GLN A 644 6.96 5.37 24.53
CA GLN A 644 7.43 5.11 25.89
C GLN A 644 6.87 3.82 26.50
N ALA A 645 7.73 3.06 27.19
CA ALA A 645 7.34 1.94 28.06
C ALA A 645 7.74 2.24 29.51
N VAL A 646 6.75 2.25 30.41
CA VAL A 646 6.96 2.53 31.84
C VAL A 646 6.56 1.39 32.76
N ILE A 647 7.22 1.33 33.92
CA ILE A 647 6.82 0.46 35.02
C ILE A 647 5.63 1.09 35.73
N SER A 648 4.60 0.28 35.97
CA SER A 648 3.52 0.67 36.87
C SER A 648 3.96 0.59 38.32
N THR A 649 3.78 1.68 39.06
CA THR A 649 4.02 1.73 40.52
C THR A 649 3.04 0.86 41.31
N SER A 650 1.95 0.38 40.70
CA SER A 650 0.93 -0.46 41.34
C SER A 650 1.02 -1.94 40.96
N ASN A 651 1.77 -2.31 39.91
CA ASN A 651 1.91 -3.70 39.45
C ASN A 651 3.38 -4.17 39.51
N LEU A 652 3.70 -4.99 40.51
CA LEU A 652 5.04 -5.54 40.73
C LEU A 652 5.54 -6.49 39.62
N LYS A 653 4.68 -6.93 38.70
CA LYS A 653 5.05 -7.73 37.51
C LYS A 653 5.22 -6.88 36.24
N SER A 654 5.07 -5.57 36.35
CA SER A 654 5.31 -4.63 35.26
C SER A 654 6.80 -4.60 34.91
N THR A 655 7.11 -4.65 33.61
CA THR A 655 8.49 -4.87 33.14
C THR A 655 9.09 -3.69 32.36
N GLY A 656 8.31 -2.81 31.71
CA GLY A 656 8.81 -1.51 31.23
C GLY A 656 9.94 -1.54 30.21
N PHE A 657 10.00 -2.56 29.33
CA PHE A 657 11.02 -2.72 28.29
C PHE A 657 10.50 -2.32 26.89
N GLY A 658 11.41 -1.92 25.99
CA GLY A 658 11.08 -1.69 24.59
C GLY A 658 10.21 -0.45 24.39
N GLY A 659 10.79 0.74 24.50
CA GLY A 659 10.02 2.00 24.43
C GLY A 659 9.30 2.17 23.09
N GLY A 660 9.98 1.85 21.98
CA GLY A 660 9.35 1.76 20.67
C GLY A 660 8.68 0.40 20.46
N ILE A 661 9.47 -0.67 20.51
CA ILE A 661 9.06 -2.03 20.16
C ILE A 661 9.53 -3.02 21.23
N PHE A 662 8.64 -3.92 21.64
CA PHE A 662 9.00 -5.13 22.38
C PHE A 662 8.64 -6.37 21.56
N ILE A 663 9.60 -7.29 21.41
CA ILE A 663 9.41 -8.55 20.70
C ILE A 663 9.69 -9.69 21.65
N GLY A 664 8.67 -10.52 21.90
CA GLY A 664 8.82 -11.79 22.60
C GLY A 664 8.62 -12.95 21.63
N VAL A 665 9.53 -13.93 21.69
CA VAL A 665 9.43 -15.14 20.88
C VAL A 665 9.50 -16.38 21.78
N ASN A 666 8.51 -17.25 21.59
CA ASN A 666 8.51 -18.61 22.09
C ASN A 666 8.85 -19.53 20.92
N GLY A 667 10.08 -20.03 20.89
CA GLY A 667 10.52 -20.87 19.79
C GLY A 667 12.01 -21.14 19.79
N THR A 668 12.40 -22.27 19.21
CA THR A 668 13.80 -22.69 19.13
C THR A 668 14.42 -22.56 17.75
N ARG A 669 13.60 -22.25 16.73
CA ARG A 669 14.03 -22.03 15.34
C ARG A 669 14.62 -20.62 15.17
N GLY A 670 15.60 -20.49 14.27
CA GLY A 670 16.27 -19.22 13.94
C GLY A 670 16.34 -19.00 12.41
N PRO A 671 16.99 -17.94 11.94
CA PRO A 671 17.15 -17.68 10.50
C PRO A 671 17.81 -18.85 9.73
N PRO A 672 17.52 -19.03 8.42
CA PRO A 672 16.61 -18.24 7.59
C PRO A 672 15.12 -18.58 7.78
N SER A 673 14.81 -19.58 8.63
CA SER A 673 13.42 -20.04 8.85
C SER A 673 12.55 -19.05 9.63
N MET A 674 13.18 -18.08 10.31
CA MET A 674 12.51 -16.99 11.00
C MET A 674 12.38 -15.78 10.06
N LEU A 675 11.17 -15.50 9.57
CA LEU A 675 10.90 -14.35 8.70
C LEU A 675 10.59 -13.09 9.51
N LEU A 676 11.53 -12.72 10.38
CA LEU A 676 11.51 -11.48 11.18
C LEU A 676 12.47 -10.46 10.57
N ASP A 677 11.93 -9.40 9.98
CA ASP A 677 12.71 -8.39 9.25
C ASP A 677 12.27 -6.97 9.64
N LEU A 678 13.18 -6.22 10.27
CA LEU A 678 12.96 -4.83 10.69
C LEU A 678 13.77 -3.80 9.88
N LYS A 679 14.38 -4.20 8.75
CA LYS A 679 15.28 -3.34 7.94
C LYS A 679 14.68 -1.98 7.59
N GLY A 680 13.37 -1.95 7.32
CA GLY A 680 12.68 -0.76 6.85
C GLY A 680 12.27 0.22 7.94
N MET A 681 12.53 -0.08 9.22
CA MET A 681 12.09 0.80 10.31
C MET A 681 13.04 1.99 10.50
N LYS A 682 12.43 3.12 10.85
CA LYS A 682 13.08 4.31 11.38
C LYS A 682 12.62 4.51 12.81
N ILE A 683 13.51 4.37 13.78
CA ILE A 683 13.22 4.37 15.20
C ILE A 683 14.04 5.44 15.93
N TYR A 684 13.38 6.35 16.66
CA TYR A 684 14.04 7.49 17.31
C TYR A 684 13.38 7.92 18.62
N ASN A 685 14.18 8.47 19.53
CA ASN A 685 13.71 9.19 20.73
C ASN A 685 12.73 8.40 21.61
N ASN A 686 12.78 7.07 21.55
CA ASN A 686 11.92 6.25 22.38
C ASN A 686 12.54 6.09 23.78
N SER A 687 11.72 5.75 24.76
CA SER A 687 12.21 5.53 26.12
C SER A 687 11.59 4.31 26.79
N ALA A 688 12.42 3.53 27.46
CA ALA A 688 12.00 2.43 28.32
C ALA A 688 12.50 2.69 29.74
N THR A 689 11.78 2.17 30.74
CA THR A 689 12.20 2.30 32.14
C THR A 689 13.29 1.28 32.51
N GLN A 690 13.37 0.14 31.81
CA GLN A 690 14.27 -0.96 32.19
C GLN A 690 15.36 -1.28 31.18
N GLY A 691 15.08 -1.12 29.89
CA GLY A 691 16.04 -1.44 28.85
C GLY A 691 15.39 -1.53 27.48
N GLY A 692 16.22 -1.43 26.45
CA GLY A 692 15.80 -1.32 25.06
C GLY A 692 14.97 -0.07 24.88
N GLN A 693 15.62 1.10 24.97
CA GLN A 693 14.92 2.40 24.85
C GLN A 693 14.08 2.43 23.57
N SER A 694 14.60 1.87 22.49
CA SER A 694 13.93 1.73 21.20
C SER A 694 13.38 0.32 20.98
N LEU A 695 14.22 -0.72 21.02
CA LEU A 695 13.85 -2.13 20.81
C LEU A 695 14.32 -3.00 21.97
N TYR A 696 13.41 -3.84 22.48
CA TYR A 696 13.77 -4.93 23.38
C TYR A 696 13.30 -6.28 22.83
N ALA A 697 14.22 -7.22 22.63
CA ALA A 697 13.93 -8.53 22.05
C ALA A 697 14.22 -9.68 23.02
N VAL A 698 13.25 -10.57 23.22
CA VAL A 698 13.36 -11.78 24.05
C VAL A 698 13.16 -12.99 23.18
N MET A 699 14.24 -13.71 22.88
CA MET A 699 14.18 -14.93 22.08
C MET A 699 15.39 -15.85 22.31
N ASN A 700 15.19 -17.17 22.23
CA ASN A 700 16.28 -18.13 22.39
C ASN A 700 17.36 -18.00 21.30
N LYS A 701 16.96 -17.59 20.09
CA LYS A 701 17.81 -17.45 18.91
C LYS A 701 18.25 -16.02 18.64
N LEU A 702 18.37 -15.21 19.71
CA LEU A 702 18.63 -13.78 19.62
C LEU A 702 19.95 -13.48 18.93
N LYS A 703 21.01 -14.20 19.34
CA LYS A 703 22.33 -14.11 18.71
C LYS A 703 22.26 -14.48 17.22
N ASP A 704 21.66 -15.62 16.90
CA ASP A 704 21.55 -16.10 15.51
C ASP A 704 20.77 -15.11 14.62
N TRP A 705 19.75 -14.43 15.15
CA TRP A 705 19.03 -13.37 14.45
C TRP A 705 19.86 -12.10 14.23
N CYS A 706 20.62 -11.69 15.24
CA CYS A 706 21.54 -10.54 15.15
C CYS A 706 22.71 -10.79 14.20
N GLU A 707 23.22 -12.02 14.12
CA GLU A 707 24.30 -12.43 13.22
C GLU A 707 23.81 -12.74 11.80
N TYR A 708 22.49 -12.82 11.58
CA TYR A 708 21.93 -13.13 10.28
C TYR A 708 21.97 -11.93 9.33
N GLY A 709 22.40 -12.17 8.09
CA GLY A 709 22.68 -11.12 7.11
C GLY A 709 24.04 -10.47 7.34
N LEU A 710 24.17 -9.20 6.95
CA LEU A 710 25.37 -8.41 7.17
C LEU A 710 25.15 -7.39 8.30
N LEU A 711 26.05 -7.39 9.29
CA LEU A 711 26.13 -6.37 10.35
C LEU A 711 24.78 -6.08 11.04
N GLY A 712 23.97 -7.11 11.32
CA GLY A 712 22.69 -6.94 12.01
C GLY A 712 21.59 -6.25 11.21
N GLU A 713 21.69 -6.20 9.87
CA GLU A 713 20.76 -5.46 9.01
C GLU A 713 19.27 -5.79 9.27
N TYR A 714 18.92 -7.03 9.62
CA TYR A 714 17.53 -7.44 9.90
C TYR A 714 16.98 -6.93 11.24
N VAL A 715 17.84 -6.40 12.10
CA VAL A 715 17.50 -5.94 13.47
C VAL A 715 17.61 -4.42 13.59
N LYS A 716 18.64 -3.82 12.99
CA LYS A 716 19.06 -2.44 13.26
C LYS A 716 18.08 -1.35 12.83
N GLY A 717 17.35 -1.54 11.73
CA GLY A 717 16.67 -0.42 11.07
C GLY A 717 17.68 0.68 10.74
N ASN A 718 17.47 1.89 11.29
CA ASN A 718 18.35 3.05 11.17
C ASN A 718 19.38 3.22 12.31
N TYR A 719 19.59 2.23 13.18
CA TYR A 719 20.61 2.27 14.23
C TYR A 719 22.03 2.37 13.64
N SER A 720 22.84 3.25 14.21
CA SER A 720 24.25 3.49 13.84
C SER A 720 25.19 2.95 14.92
N ASP A 721 26.12 2.09 14.54
CA ASP A 721 27.17 1.57 15.45
C ASP A 721 28.12 2.68 15.95
N THR A 722 28.07 3.89 15.35
CA THR A 722 28.90 5.03 15.75
C THR A 722 28.15 6.09 16.54
N ASP A 723 26.87 6.30 16.22
CA ASP A 723 26.12 7.48 16.69
C ASP A 723 24.95 7.14 17.61
N SER A 724 24.45 5.90 17.58
CA SER A 724 23.32 5.48 18.39
C SER A 724 23.75 5.06 19.79
N ASN A 725 22.81 5.11 20.74
CA ASN A 725 23.07 4.68 22.11
C ASN A 725 22.93 3.16 22.19
N GLU A 726 23.90 2.46 22.74
CA GLU A 726 23.85 1.00 22.92
C GLU A 726 22.61 0.51 23.69
N ASN A 727 22.02 1.36 24.55
CA ASN A 727 20.80 1.04 25.28
C ASN A 727 19.53 1.12 24.42
N ASP A 728 19.60 1.61 23.18
CA ASP A 728 18.47 1.62 22.26
C ASP A 728 18.04 0.22 21.87
N LEU A 729 19.01 -0.67 21.59
CA LEU A 729 18.75 -2.03 21.13
C LEU A 729 19.31 -3.05 22.14
N GLN A 730 18.42 -3.61 22.95
CA GLN A 730 18.78 -4.60 23.97
C GLN A 730 17.91 -5.86 23.86
N GLY A 731 18.29 -6.91 24.56
CA GLY A 731 17.48 -8.12 24.61
C GLY A 731 17.89 -9.14 25.65
N TYR A 732 17.18 -10.25 25.64
CA TYR A 732 17.40 -11.39 26.52
C TYR A 732 17.42 -12.70 25.72
N PRO A 733 18.54 -13.45 25.69
CA PRO A 733 18.70 -14.63 24.84
C PRO A 733 18.02 -15.87 25.44
N ASN A 734 16.69 -15.84 25.60
CA ASN A 734 15.90 -16.96 26.11
C ASN A 734 14.46 -16.89 25.59
N LEU A 735 13.68 -17.95 25.80
CA LEU A 735 12.26 -18.00 25.44
C LEU A 735 11.46 -16.97 26.25
N LEU A 736 10.45 -16.35 25.62
CA LEU A 736 9.57 -15.39 26.30
C LEU A 736 8.88 -16.00 27.52
N ILE A 737 8.48 -17.27 27.47
CA ILE A 737 7.85 -17.98 28.59
C ILE A 737 8.76 -18.07 29.81
N ILE A 738 10.07 -18.25 29.60
CA ILE A 738 11.07 -18.27 30.69
C ILE A 738 11.27 -16.85 31.19
N PHE A 739 11.45 -15.88 30.30
CA PHE A 739 11.60 -14.46 30.65
C PHE A 739 10.48 -13.94 31.57
N LYS A 740 9.22 -14.30 31.28
CA LYS A 740 8.05 -13.92 32.10
C LYS A 740 8.09 -14.48 33.53
N ALA A 741 8.89 -15.52 33.80
CA ALA A 741 9.04 -16.14 35.11
C ALA A 741 10.24 -15.60 35.91
N LEU A 742 11.14 -14.82 35.28
CA LEU A 742 12.35 -14.31 35.91
C LEU A 742 12.07 -13.06 36.76
N THR A 743 12.93 -12.82 37.75
CA THR A 743 12.89 -11.56 38.50
C THR A 743 13.50 -10.44 37.67
N GLN A 744 13.01 -9.22 37.88
CA GLN A 744 13.52 -8.03 37.19
C GLN A 744 15.03 -7.83 37.39
N GLN A 745 15.52 -8.02 38.62
CA GLN A 745 16.97 -7.95 38.90
C GLN A 745 17.78 -8.97 38.10
N HIS A 746 17.26 -10.19 37.94
CA HIS A 746 17.93 -11.20 37.15
C HIS A 746 17.96 -10.83 35.67
N ILE A 747 16.85 -10.32 35.14
CA ILE A 747 16.78 -9.83 33.74
C ILE A 747 17.82 -8.72 33.52
N LEU A 748 17.82 -7.69 34.36
CA LEU A 748 18.75 -6.56 34.24
C LEU A 748 20.22 -6.96 34.33
N SER A 749 20.53 -7.99 35.12
CA SER A 749 21.89 -8.49 35.28
C SER A 749 22.37 -9.39 34.12
N ASN A 750 21.45 -9.86 33.26
CA ASN A 750 21.74 -10.83 32.20
C ASN A 750 21.22 -10.40 30.82
N GLN A 751 20.65 -9.20 30.69
CA GLN A 751 20.31 -8.64 29.38
C GLN A 751 21.58 -8.30 28.60
N VAL A 752 21.45 -8.23 27.29
CA VAL A 752 22.56 -7.99 26.36
C VAL A 752 22.27 -6.79 25.48
N THR A 753 23.31 -6.05 25.15
CA THR A 753 23.30 -5.09 24.05
C THR A 753 23.32 -5.89 22.75
N LEU A 754 22.39 -5.60 21.83
CA LEU A 754 22.31 -6.37 20.58
C LEU A 754 23.51 -6.10 19.66
N GLU A 755 24.12 -4.91 19.78
CA GLU A 755 25.34 -4.55 19.04
C GLU A 755 26.45 -5.57 19.17
N ASP A 756 26.66 -6.12 20.38
CA ASP A 756 27.72 -7.08 20.66
C ASP A 756 27.66 -8.35 19.80
N TYR A 757 26.47 -8.70 19.27
CA TYR A 757 26.31 -9.89 18.45
C TYR A 757 26.68 -9.69 16.98
N TRP A 758 26.54 -8.48 16.41
CA TRP A 758 26.99 -8.23 15.03
C TRP A 758 28.33 -7.48 14.97
N ARG A 759 28.80 -6.96 16.11
CA ARG A 759 30.12 -6.34 16.29
C ARG A 759 31.23 -7.37 16.52
N VAL A 760 31.02 -8.62 16.08
CA VAL A 760 32.08 -9.64 16.10
C VAL A 760 33.29 -9.04 15.41
N PRO A 761 34.47 -8.97 16.07
CA PRO A 761 35.67 -8.48 15.43
C PRO A 761 35.82 -9.28 14.14
N THR A 762 35.74 -8.62 12.98
CA THR A 762 36.11 -9.27 11.73
C THR A 762 37.49 -9.86 11.98
N PRO A 763 37.65 -11.19 11.99
CA PRO A 763 38.95 -11.78 12.25
C PRO A 763 39.94 -11.11 11.31
N SER A 764 41.14 -10.74 11.80
CA SER A 764 42.18 -10.22 10.92
C SER A 764 42.28 -11.13 9.70
N TYR A 765 42.25 -10.55 8.51
CA TYR A 765 42.20 -11.28 7.25
C TYR A 765 40.94 -12.15 7.07
N SER A 766 39.76 -11.62 7.41
CA SER A 766 38.46 -12.18 7.01
C SER A 766 37.84 -11.42 5.83
N ILE A 767 38.15 -10.13 5.71
CA ILE A 767 37.82 -9.23 4.60
C ILE A 767 39.12 -8.48 4.23
N TRP A 768 39.52 -8.54 2.96
CA TRP A 768 40.73 -7.86 2.48
C TRP A 768 40.36 -6.50 1.91
N HIS A 769 40.75 -5.45 2.62
CA HIS A 769 40.46 -4.08 2.26
C HIS A 769 41.33 -3.61 1.10
N ILE A 770 40.72 -2.93 0.15
CA ILE A 770 41.37 -2.25 -0.98
C ILE A 770 41.10 -0.75 -0.90
N TYR A 771 42.10 0.04 -1.29
CA TYR A 771 42.01 1.48 -1.34
C TYR A 771 42.84 2.03 -2.50
N GLN A 772 42.20 2.65 -3.47
CA GLN A 772 42.87 3.36 -4.55
C GLN A 772 42.03 4.55 -4.97
N ARG A 773 42.53 5.78 -4.83
CA ARG A 773 41.82 7.00 -5.21
C ARG A 773 42.75 7.95 -5.96
N PHE A 774 42.34 8.36 -7.16
CA PHE A 774 43.09 9.30 -7.99
C PHE A 774 43.21 10.65 -7.25
N GLY A 775 44.44 11.08 -7.02
CA GLY A 775 44.73 12.35 -6.32
C GLY A 775 44.67 12.29 -4.79
N GLN A 776 44.49 11.11 -4.19
CA GLN A 776 44.54 10.91 -2.72
C GLN A 776 45.58 9.85 -2.33
N GLN A 777 45.72 9.58 -1.02
CA GLN A 777 46.51 8.44 -0.53
C GLN A 777 45.90 7.14 -1.05
N ASN A 778 46.75 6.14 -1.30
CA ASN A 778 46.33 4.81 -1.76
C ASN A 778 46.74 3.76 -0.72
N GLY A 779 46.10 2.60 -0.78
CA GLY A 779 46.64 1.37 -0.23
C GLY A 779 47.98 0.99 -0.87
N THR A 780 48.61 -0.05 -0.34
CA THR A 780 49.90 -0.55 -0.82
C THR A 780 49.83 -2.06 -1.04
N ASP A 781 50.20 -2.51 -2.24
CA ASP A 781 50.35 -3.94 -2.55
C ASP A 781 51.62 -4.49 -1.92
N ALA A 782 51.52 -4.83 -0.64
CA ALA A 782 52.59 -5.42 0.16
C ALA A 782 52.16 -6.77 0.72
N LEU A 783 53.15 -7.59 1.09
CA LEU A 783 52.89 -8.86 1.80
C LEU A 783 52.04 -8.58 3.05
N ASN A 784 50.91 -9.28 3.18
CA ASN A 784 49.92 -9.10 4.24
C ASN A 784 49.12 -7.78 4.20
N CYS A 785 49.03 -7.10 3.06
CA CYS A 785 47.99 -6.07 2.89
C CYS A 785 46.59 -6.69 2.95
N GLY A 786 45.58 -5.88 3.28
CA GLY A 786 44.17 -6.30 3.36
C GLY A 786 43.50 -6.00 4.71
N GLU A 787 44.27 -5.60 5.71
CA GLU A 787 43.70 -5.03 6.93
C GLU A 787 43.16 -3.62 6.68
N THR A 788 42.20 -3.17 7.50
CA THR A 788 41.58 -1.84 7.37
C THR A 788 42.60 -0.71 7.48
N ILE A 789 43.65 -0.89 8.29
CA ILE A 789 44.76 0.07 8.48
C ILE A 789 45.86 -0.04 7.42
N THR A 790 45.97 -1.18 6.74
CA THR A 790 46.97 -1.44 5.69
C THR A 790 46.29 -2.10 4.48
N PRO A 791 45.38 -1.37 3.78
CA PRO A 791 44.65 -1.92 2.66
C PRO A 791 45.58 -2.20 1.47
N CYS A 792 45.23 -3.22 0.68
CA CYS A 792 45.88 -3.46 -0.59
C CYS A 792 45.59 -2.31 -1.56
N LYS A 793 46.53 -2.06 -2.48
CA LYS A 793 46.35 -1.05 -3.53
C LYS A 793 45.44 -1.57 -4.62
N THR A 794 45.63 -2.81 -5.07
CA THR A 794 44.91 -3.37 -6.22
C THR A 794 44.04 -4.57 -5.86
N PHE A 795 42.97 -4.74 -6.63
CA PHE A 795 42.01 -5.83 -6.48
C PHE A 795 42.65 -7.20 -6.72
N GLU A 796 43.43 -7.33 -7.79
CA GLU A 796 44.14 -8.56 -8.16
C GLU A 796 45.12 -9.00 -7.07
N TYR A 797 45.80 -8.04 -6.46
CA TYR A 797 46.74 -8.33 -5.40
C TYR A 797 46.01 -8.75 -4.12
N ALA A 798 44.90 -8.12 -3.77
CA ALA A 798 44.04 -8.58 -2.65
C ALA A 798 43.59 -10.03 -2.85
N ILE A 799 43.16 -10.43 -4.06
CA ILE A 799 42.82 -11.82 -4.38
C ILE A 799 43.99 -12.78 -4.11
N GLN A 800 45.22 -12.39 -4.51
CA GLN A 800 46.41 -13.20 -4.29
C GLN A 800 46.74 -13.32 -2.80
N GLN A 801 46.63 -12.22 -2.05
CA GLN A 801 46.83 -12.24 -0.59
C GLN A 801 45.81 -13.14 0.11
N ILE A 802 44.54 -13.18 -0.33
CA ILE A 802 43.54 -14.10 0.23
C ILE A 802 43.97 -15.57 0.05
N SER A 803 44.42 -15.95 -1.15
CA SER A 803 44.91 -17.32 -1.39
C SER A 803 46.18 -17.62 -0.59
N LEU A 804 47.12 -16.68 -0.54
CA LEU A 804 48.36 -16.84 0.21
C LEU A 804 48.11 -17.01 1.71
N ASN A 805 47.26 -16.18 2.29
CA ASN A 805 47.04 -16.14 3.74
C ASN A 805 46.11 -17.27 4.21
N LYS A 806 45.10 -17.66 3.42
CA LYS A 806 44.20 -18.78 3.77
C LYS A 806 44.73 -20.15 3.34
N GLY A 807 45.45 -20.21 2.23
CA GLY A 807 45.84 -21.45 1.55
C GLY A 807 47.35 -21.71 1.48
N GLY A 808 48.18 -20.78 1.98
CA GLY A 808 49.64 -20.90 2.01
C GLY A 808 50.36 -20.57 0.68
N GLN A 809 49.63 -20.40 -0.42
CA GLN A 809 50.19 -19.99 -1.72
C GLN A 809 49.19 -19.12 -2.49
N GLN A 810 49.69 -18.15 -3.27
CA GLN A 810 48.86 -17.20 -4.03
C GLN A 810 47.91 -17.84 -5.06
N THR A 811 48.17 -19.10 -5.43
CA THR A 811 47.40 -19.85 -6.45
C THR A 811 46.52 -20.95 -5.84
N VAL A 812 46.41 -21.04 -4.53
CA VAL A 812 45.55 -22.04 -3.87
C VAL A 812 44.09 -21.65 -4.00
N PHE A 813 43.25 -22.64 -4.32
CA PHE A 813 41.81 -22.46 -4.39
C PHE A 813 41.22 -22.17 -3.01
N ILE A 814 40.49 -21.07 -2.91
CA ILE A 814 39.72 -20.69 -1.73
C ILE A 814 38.25 -20.68 -2.15
N GLU A 815 37.38 -21.35 -1.39
CA GLU A 815 35.96 -21.48 -1.71
C GLU A 815 35.28 -20.11 -1.88
N GLU A 816 35.57 -19.18 -0.97
CA GLU A 816 35.04 -17.82 -0.95
C GLU A 816 36.11 -16.78 -0.60
N LYS A 817 36.16 -15.69 -1.40
CA LYS A 817 37.05 -14.55 -1.21
C LYS A 817 36.26 -13.27 -0.94
N ASN A 818 36.52 -12.61 0.19
CA ASN A 818 35.84 -11.40 0.62
C ASN A 818 36.78 -10.19 0.47
N ILE A 819 36.35 -9.19 -0.29
CA ILE A 819 37.09 -7.96 -0.55
C ILE A 819 36.26 -6.77 -0.07
N GLY A 820 36.87 -5.94 0.77
CA GLY A 820 36.28 -4.70 1.29
C GLY A 820 36.81 -3.49 0.54
N ILE A 821 35.96 -2.63 0.00
CA ILE A 821 36.36 -1.30 -0.45
C ILE A 821 36.38 -0.42 0.79
N SER A 822 37.51 0.22 1.07
CA SER A 822 37.61 1.14 2.22
C SER A 822 36.54 2.25 2.14
N GLN A 823 36.19 2.86 3.29
CA GLN A 823 35.21 3.95 3.36
C GLN A 823 35.51 5.12 2.38
N TYR A 824 36.78 5.31 2.02
CA TYR A 824 37.25 6.36 1.11
C TYR A 824 37.00 6.05 -0.38
N GLY A 825 36.65 4.81 -0.73
CA GLY A 825 36.34 4.36 -2.08
C GLY A 825 37.49 3.66 -2.81
N TYR A 826 37.23 3.22 -4.05
CA TYR A 826 38.20 2.58 -4.94
C TYR A 826 37.92 2.99 -6.40
N ASP A 827 38.90 3.57 -7.08
CA ASP A 827 38.82 3.99 -8.46
C ASP A 827 39.31 2.87 -9.37
N LEU A 828 38.40 2.32 -10.18
CA LEU A 828 38.73 1.29 -11.16
C LEU A 828 39.39 1.93 -12.39
N THR A 829 40.71 1.85 -12.46
CA THR A 829 41.50 2.49 -13.52
C THR A 829 41.65 1.65 -14.79
N SER A 830 41.32 0.36 -14.71
CA SER A 830 41.35 -0.60 -15.82
C SER A 830 40.37 -1.74 -15.55
N PRO A 831 39.81 -2.40 -16.58
CA PRO A 831 38.93 -3.56 -16.39
C PRO A 831 39.65 -4.68 -15.63
N ILE A 832 39.03 -5.18 -14.55
CA ILE A 832 39.52 -6.34 -13.81
C ILE A 832 38.97 -7.61 -14.46
N LYS A 833 39.85 -8.57 -14.74
CA LYS A 833 39.45 -9.86 -15.31
C LYS A 833 39.24 -10.88 -14.19
N LEU A 834 37.98 -11.24 -13.95
CA LEU A 834 37.60 -12.28 -12.99
C LEU A 834 37.29 -13.59 -13.71
N GLY A 835 37.93 -14.68 -13.27
CA GLY A 835 37.68 -16.01 -13.81
C GLY A 835 38.30 -17.07 -12.92
N LYS A 836 37.64 -18.22 -12.80
CA LYS A 836 38.00 -19.29 -11.85
C LYS A 836 39.48 -19.71 -11.92
N SER A 837 40.08 -19.64 -13.12
CA SER A 837 41.48 -19.98 -13.38
C SER A 837 42.50 -18.95 -12.89
N PHE A 838 42.08 -17.71 -12.60
CA PHE A 838 42.97 -16.61 -12.19
C PHE A 838 42.62 -16.06 -10.81
N SER A 839 41.36 -16.13 -10.39
CA SER A 839 40.94 -15.72 -9.05
C SER A 839 41.04 -16.84 -8.01
N TYR A 840 41.23 -18.10 -8.45
CA TYR A 840 41.34 -19.28 -7.59
C TYR A 840 40.18 -19.37 -6.58
N THR A 841 38.97 -19.09 -7.03
CA THR A 841 37.75 -19.17 -6.23
C THR A 841 36.53 -19.30 -7.13
N ASN A 842 35.45 -19.87 -6.59
CA ASN A 842 34.14 -19.88 -7.24
C ASN A 842 33.31 -18.63 -6.89
N ILE A 843 33.60 -17.97 -5.76
CA ILE A 843 32.78 -16.88 -5.21
C ILE A 843 33.70 -15.74 -4.75
N ILE A 844 33.49 -14.55 -5.31
CA ILE A 844 34.08 -13.30 -4.81
C ILE A 844 32.93 -12.42 -4.31
N LYS A 845 32.97 -12.06 -3.03
CA LYS A 845 32.08 -11.06 -2.45
C LYS A 845 32.84 -9.75 -2.32
N ILE A 846 32.31 -8.69 -2.91
CA ILE A 846 32.86 -7.34 -2.79
C ILE A 846 31.86 -6.54 -1.96
N MET A 847 32.36 -5.92 -0.89
CA MET A 847 31.58 -5.08 0.00
C MET A 847 32.26 -3.73 0.14
N LYS A 848 31.51 -2.66 0.44
CA LYS A 848 32.07 -1.35 0.74
C LYS A 848 31.84 -1.06 2.22
N GLN A 849 32.88 -0.57 2.88
CA GLN A 849 32.85 -0.13 4.27
C GLN A 849 31.97 1.11 4.44
#